data_AF-S8DZ84-F1
#
_entry.id   AF-S8DZ84-F1
#
_cell.length_a   1.000
_cell.length_b   1.000
_cell.length_c   1.000
_cell.angle_alpha   90.00
_cell.angle_beta   90.00
_cell.angle_gamma   90.00
#
_symmetry.space_group_name_H-M   'P 1'
#
loop_
_entity.id
_entity.type
_entity.pdbx_description
1 polymer ?
#
loop_
_entity_poly.entity_id
_entity_poly.type
_entity_poly.pdbx_seq_one_letter_code
_entity_poly.pdbx_strand_id
1 'polypeptide(L)'
;MSSNAESDSSGAGHPSSSKTKKSSRSRGACVHCKSLKVRCEFISGEDPCVRCKANDFDCVSRGRKKRRPAPSHEELVQRSLEQDAQIQGLLHKLDEIKTLSKIRYWVSQAQQEANALRGFTSPKVSGWKASSNREPNSEAPATQGKDMAMSVSRTITPAPSATNPKWPPILRCGLFGPQEVTDLFKLFYNKLHPSFTVLDPALHTPQYLISKSTLLFTKVLCLASRHWTHRPKLHQLASTYTHEAATEAVREGYYTIETCQAFMLATGFPAPRERFAEHRAWLLVGMAIRMSQDLKLNEPPPLALPERLRLDRIRTWFQVVCIDASTSVQQGKPPVVQRSDYVERALATWYRCSPLNSPYDLYLCAFTDLALLVAKLWKAIGADRCDPDLVRGVDVTAVVLEYHQKLVDKHTIWIAREAERAQDSAPTAQPQHGMRLKLTANAMKLIVLGAGFHHSVRQGEEPNRDILRLTVETALTCIRVHIEELYPAGVLRTMIEPHFLYVTYAAAFLVNLLKKEYSYLLEPAMRTTIVREVRRLIGIYLSKEVALDRAHAPAVHGRFLAVHLDRVVDADEVARTPSLTLEELPLPPDIWDFAEPFDLEEAALGGGADHPVQMFNGGAGGDMFEGAEFCFGQFVSDMSALDEVAYPGALGPGDLPLDERTWWNGSGPPPLVFDQSAFDLATFAMDDSWLQAALGDDSATI
;
A
#
# COMPACT_ATOMS: atom_id res chain seq x y z
N MET A 1 -15.63 -52.25 22.78
CA MET A 1 -16.76 -53.05 22.27
C MET A 1 -16.49 -53.24 20.78
N SER A 2 -16.18 -54.38 20.20
CA SER A 2 -16.23 -55.80 20.57
C SER A 2 -15.24 -56.50 19.60
N SER A 3 -14.22 -57.20 20.09
CA SER A 3 -14.12 -58.66 20.24
C SER A 3 -14.02 -59.48 18.94
N ASN A 4 -12.88 -60.19 18.81
CA ASN A 4 -12.67 -61.59 18.40
C ASN A 4 -11.47 -61.70 17.42
N ALA A 5 -10.30 -62.25 17.79
CA ALA A 5 -10.02 -63.63 18.24
C ALA A 5 -10.35 -64.65 17.14
N GLU A 6 -9.56 -65.66 16.79
CA GLU A 6 -8.25 -66.20 17.18
C GLU A 6 -8.02 -67.41 16.24
N SER A 7 -6.84 -68.03 16.33
CA SER A 7 -6.57 -69.46 16.05
C SER A 7 -6.38 -69.92 14.60
N ASP A 8 -5.52 -70.90 14.29
CA ASP A 8 -4.26 -71.38 14.87
C ASP A 8 -3.70 -72.45 13.91
N SER A 9 -2.44 -72.84 14.16
CA SER A 9 -1.83 -74.16 13.87
C SER A 9 -1.25 -74.49 12.48
N SER A 10 0.07 -74.27 12.39
CA SER A 10 1.14 -75.29 12.36
C SER A 10 0.99 -76.58 11.52
N GLY A 11 2.00 -76.84 10.64
CA GLY A 11 2.50 -78.20 10.43
C GLY A 11 3.11 -78.58 9.07
N ALA A 12 4.44 -78.78 9.08
CA ALA A 12 5.21 -79.83 8.37
C ALA A 12 5.53 -79.76 6.84
N GLY A 13 6.84 -79.65 6.54
CA GLY A 13 7.65 -80.71 5.89
C GLY A 13 7.42 -81.08 4.41
N HIS A 14 8.45 -80.79 3.57
CA HIS A 14 8.87 -81.33 2.25
C HIS A 14 8.26 -82.68 1.73
N PRO A 15 8.19 -82.96 0.40
CA PRO A 15 9.30 -82.82 -0.58
C PRO A 15 8.94 -82.55 -2.06
N SER A 16 9.99 -82.52 -2.88
CA SER A 16 10.05 -82.40 -4.35
C SER A 16 9.03 -83.22 -5.18
N SER A 17 8.52 -82.64 -6.27
CA SER A 17 8.34 -83.40 -7.51
C SER A 17 8.49 -82.53 -8.76
N SER A 18 9.42 -82.92 -9.61
CA SER A 18 9.65 -82.45 -10.96
C SER A 18 8.45 -82.79 -11.87
N LYS A 19 7.80 -81.78 -12.43
CA LYS A 19 7.03 -81.93 -13.67
C LYS A 19 7.60 -81.00 -14.75
N THR A 20 8.12 -81.67 -15.76
CA THR A 20 8.73 -81.18 -17.00
C THR A 20 7.82 -80.18 -17.72
N LYS A 21 8.32 -78.96 -17.93
CA LYS A 21 7.73 -77.97 -18.84
C LYS A 21 7.93 -78.43 -20.28
N LYS A 22 6.87 -78.82 -20.99
CA LYS A 22 6.84 -78.69 -22.46
C LYS A 22 6.48 -77.24 -22.81
N SER A 23 7.50 -76.44 -23.13
CA SER A 23 7.31 -75.10 -23.68
C SER A 23 7.17 -75.18 -25.21
N SER A 24 5.96 -75.03 -25.74
CA SER A 24 5.78 -74.60 -27.14
C SER A 24 5.20 -73.18 -27.12
N ARG A 25 6.06 -72.19 -26.89
CA ARG A 25 5.72 -70.79 -27.16
C ARG A 25 5.71 -70.58 -28.68
N SER A 26 4.64 -69.99 -29.21
CA SER A 26 4.66 -69.37 -30.53
C SER A 26 5.68 -68.22 -30.52
N ARG A 27 6.91 -68.47 -30.98
CA ARG A 27 7.93 -67.43 -31.17
C ARG A 27 7.40 -66.53 -32.29
N GLY A 28 7.04 -65.29 -31.98
CA GLY A 28 6.68 -64.31 -33.02
C GLY A 28 7.84 -64.12 -34.02
N ALA A 29 7.55 -63.55 -35.19
CA ALA A 29 8.55 -63.36 -36.25
C ALA A 29 9.87 -62.75 -35.74
N CYS A 30 11.01 -63.27 -36.23
CA CYS A 30 12.34 -62.79 -35.87
C CYS A 30 12.54 -61.32 -36.28
N VAL A 31 13.54 -60.67 -35.70
CA VAL A 31 13.84 -59.24 -35.96
C VAL A 31 14.11 -59.00 -37.45
N HIS A 32 14.85 -59.89 -38.11
CA HIS A 32 15.20 -59.76 -39.53
C HIS A 32 13.98 -59.88 -40.46
N CYS A 33 13.12 -60.89 -40.27
CA CYS A 33 11.90 -61.01 -41.06
C CYS A 33 10.90 -59.89 -40.75
N LYS A 34 10.88 -59.37 -39.52
CA LYS A 34 10.05 -58.21 -39.16
C LYS A 34 10.50 -56.92 -39.83
N SER A 35 11.80 -56.64 -39.89
CA SER A 35 12.30 -55.42 -40.55
C SER A 35 11.99 -55.42 -42.04
N LEU A 36 12.05 -56.58 -42.67
CA LEU A 36 11.68 -56.77 -44.08
C LEU A 36 10.17 -56.91 -44.31
N LYS A 37 9.35 -56.97 -43.25
CA LYS A 37 7.89 -57.22 -43.28
C LYS A 37 7.49 -58.46 -44.09
N VAL A 38 8.31 -59.51 -44.05
CA VAL A 38 8.08 -60.78 -44.74
C VAL A 38 7.66 -61.87 -43.76
N ARG A 39 7.00 -62.91 -44.27
CA ARG A 39 6.55 -64.05 -43.47
C ARG A 39 7.75 -64.78 -42.86
N CYS A 40 7.69 -65.03 -41.55
CA CYS A 40 8.73 -65.69 -40.77
C CYS A 40 8.19 -67.04 -40.29
N GLU A 41 8.75 -68.13 -40.79
CA GLU A 41 8.32 -69.49 -40.46
C GLU A 41 9.44 -70.26 -39.79
N PHE A 42 9.14 -70.87 -38.64
CA PHE A 42 10.06 -71.73 -37.91
C PHE A 42 9.63 -73.18 -38.10
N ILE A 43 10.58 -74.05 -38.39
CA ILE A 43 10.35 -75.50 -38.42
C ILE A 43 10.43 -76.02 -36.98
N SER A 44 9.55 -76.94 -36.62
CA SER A 44 9.52 -77.51 -35.26
C SER A 44 10.83 -78.25 -34.96
N GLY A 45 11.57 -77.77 -33.95
CA GLY A 45 12.86 -78.35 -33.55
C GLY A 45 14.09 -77.57 -34.02
N GLU A 46 13.93 -76.56 -34.89
CA GLU A 46 15.03 -75.70 -35.33
C GLU A 46 14.97 -74.30 -34.70
N ASP A 47 16.13 -73.72 -34.41
CA ASP A 47 16.24 -72.38 -33.81
C ASP A 47 16.14 -71.23 -34.82
N PRO A 48 16.80 -71.23 -36.00
CA PRO A 48 16.60 -70.20 -37.02
C PRO A 48 15.34 -70.44 -37.86
N CYS A 49 14.67 -69.36 -38.27
CA CYS A 49 13.54 -69.45 -39.21
C CYS A 49 14.03 -69.87 -40.61
N VAL A 50 13.16 -70.47 -41.42
CA VAL A 50 13.49 -71.03 -42.74
C VAL A 50 14.28 -70.05 -43.60
N ARG A 51 13.84 -68.79 -43.63
CA ARG A 51 14.47 -67.75 -44.46
C ARG A 51 15.84 -67.32 -43.95
N CYS A 52 15.99 -67.18 -42.64
CA CYS A 52 17.27 -66.83 -42.03
C CYS A 52 18.26 -67.99 -42.17
N LYS A 53 17.81 -69.25 -42.05
CA LYS A 53 18.64 -70.44 -42.28
C LYS A 53 19.13 -70.54 -43.72
N ALA A 54 18.24 -70.35 -44.70
CA ALA A 54 18.58 -70.49 -46.11
C ALA A 54 19.60 -69.45 -46.61
N ASN A 55 19.63 -68.26 -45.98
CA ASN A 55 20.50 -67.16 -46.38
C ASN A 55 21.60 -66.87 -45.35
N ASP A 56 21.78 -67.75 -44.36
CA ASP A 56 22.76 -67.63 -43.27
C ASP A 56 22.72 -66.28 -42.52
N PHE A 57 21.51 -65.80 -42.21
CA PHE A 57 21.30 -64.59 -41.40
C PHE A 57 21.05 -64.93 -39.93
N ASP A 58 21.55 -64.08 -39.03
CA ASP A 58 21.32 -64.21 -37.59
C ASP A 58 19.81 -64.04 -37.23
N CYS A 59 19.22 -65.11 -36.70
CA CYS A 59 17.78 -65.23 -36.49
C CYS A 59 17.37 -65.02 -35.03
N VAL A 60 17.26 -63.75 -34.62
CA VAL A 60 16.89 -63.42 -33.23
C VAL A 60 15.39 -63.13 -33.10
N SER A 61 14.67 -63.90 -32.27
CA SER A 61 13.27 -63.59 -31.90
C SER A 61 13.22 -62.78 -30.60
N ARG A 62 12.73 -61.54 -30.65
CA ARG A 62 12.51 -60.71 -29.44
C ARG A 62 11.07 -60.89 -28.94
N GLY A 63 10.93 -61.29 -27.67
CA GLY A 63 9.63 -61.37 -26.99
C GLY A 63 8.93 -60.00 -26.83
N ARG A 64 7.60 -60.00 -26.71
CA ARG A 64 6.81 -58.78 -26.49
C ARG A 64 7.12 -58.21 -25.10
N LYS A 65 7.57 -56.94 -24.99
CA LYS A 65 7.79 -56.27 -23.69
C LYS A 65 6.46 -56.23 -22.90
N LYS A 66 6.47 -56.64 -21.63
CA LYS A 66 5.31 -56.55 -20.72
C LYS A 66 5.00 -55.06 -20.48
N ARG A 67 3.78 -54.60 -20.77
CA ARG A 67 3.33 -53.23 -20.45
C ARG A 67 3.21 -53.11 -18.92
N ARG A 68 3.78 -52.06 -18.33
CA ARG A 68 3.56 -51.72 -16.92
C ARG A 68 2.10 -51.22 -16.76
N PRO A 69 1.41 -51.54 -15.66
CA PRO A 69 0.10 -50.98 -15.38
C PRO A 69 0.20 -49.45 -15.26
N ALA A 70 -0.81 -48.75 -15.78
CA ALA A 70 -0.89 -47.31 -15.61
C ALA A 70 -1.09 -46.97 -14.13
N PRO A 71 -0.46 -45.90 -13.61
CA PRO A 71 -0.66 -45.46 -12.24
C PRO A 71 -2.13 -45.12 -11.99
N SER A 72 -2.59 -45.33 -10.75
CA SER A 72 -3.98 -45.03 -10.38
C SER A 72 -4.24 -43.52 -10.40
N HIS A 73 -5.51 -43.12 -10.52
CA HIS A 73 -5.89 -41.71 -10.47
C HIS A 73 -5.45 -41.06 -9.14
N GLU A 74 -5.60 -41.77 -8.02
CA GLU A 74 -5.14 -41.30 -6.70
C GLU A 74 -3.63 -41.09 -6.64
N GLU A 75 -2.84 -42.01 -7.21
CA GLU A 75 -1.37 -41.88 -7.28
C GLU A 75 -0.94 -40.69 -8.16
N LEU A 76 -1.68 -40.42 -9.24
CA LEU A 76 -1.43 -39.26 -10.10
C LEU A 76 -1.78 -37.95 -9.40
N VAL A 77 -2.90 -37.90 -8.67
CA VAL A 77 -3.28 -36.73 -7.86
C VAL A 77 -2.26 -36.49 -6.76
N GLN A 78 -1.86 -37.52 -6.02
CA GLN A 78 -0.84 -37.42 -4.98
C GLN A 78 0.50 -36.91 -5.53
N ARG A 79 0.93 -37.44 -6.69
CA ARG A 79 2.15 -36.96 -7.36
C ARG A 79 2.02 -35.50 -7.83
N SER A 80 0.83 -35.09 -8.29
CA SER A 80 0.57 -33.69 -8.64
C SER A 80 0.73 -32.80 -7.42
N LEU A 81 0.10 -33.16 -6.29
CA LEU A 81 0.20 -32.39 -5.04
C LEU A 81 1.64 -32.30 -4.52
N GLU A 82 2.40 -33.39 -4.61
CA GLU A 82 3.82 -33.41 -4.21
C GLU A 82 4.69 -32.53 -5.15
N GLN A 83 4.43 -32.58 -6.45
CA GLN A 83 5.10 -31.70 -7.42
C GLN A 83 4.73 -30.24 -7.19
N ASP A 84 3.46 -29.93 -6.93
CA ASP A 84 2.99 -28.59 -6.62
C ASP A 84 3.64 -28.05 -5.33
N ALA A 85 3.75 -28.87 -4.29
CA ALA A 85 4.45 -28.52 -3.06
C ALA A 85 5.96 -28.27 -3.32
N GLN A 86 6.60 -29.08 -4.17
CA GLN A 86 7.99 -28.87 -4.56
C GLN A 86 8.19 -27.58 -5.36
N ILE A 87 7.29 -27.29 -6.31
CA ILE A 87 7.29 -26.05 -7.09
C ILE A 87 7.12 -24.85 -6.16
N GLN A 88 6.16 -24.89 -5.24
CA GLN A 88 5.96 -23.82 -4.24
C GLN A 88 7.22 -23.60 -3.39
N GLY A 89 7.88 -24.67 -2.94
CA GLY A 89 9.13 -24.57 -2.19
C GLY A 89 10.30 -23.97 -2.98
N LEU A 90 10.40 -24.26 -4.28
CA LEU A 90 11.40 -23.65 -5.16
C LEU A 90 11.10 -22.17 -5.45
N LEU A 91 9.83 -21.82 -5.69
CA LEU A 91 9.40 -20.44 -5.88
C LEU A 91 9.71 -19.58 -4.65
N HIS A 92 9.44 -20.10 -3.44
CA HIS A 92 9.76 -19.39 -2.19
C HIS A 92 11.26 -19.08 -2.06
N LYS A 93 12.13 -20.06 -2.33
CA LYS A 93 13.59 -19.86 -2.31
C LYS A 93 14.04 -18.82 -3.33
N LEU A 94 13.44 -18.83 -4.51
CA LEU A 94 13.74 -17.88 -5.57
C LEU A 94 13.33 -16.46 -5.16
N ASP A 95 12.16 -16.30 -4.55
CA ASP A 95 11.69 -15.01 -4.03
C ASP A 95 12.58 -14.49 -2.88
N GLU A 96 13.00 -15.36 -1.97
CA GLU A 96 13.98 -15.03 -0.92
C GLU A 96 15.30 -14.53 -1.52
N ILE A 97 15.85 -15.23 -2.53
CA ILE A 97 17.10 -14.84 -3.19
C ILE A 97 16.96 -13.49 -3.89
N LYS A 98 15.85 -13.26 -4.60
CA LYS A 98 15.57 -11.98 -5.26
C LYS A 98 15.49 -10.84 -4.24
N THR A 99 14.78 -11.08 -3.15
CA THR A 99 14.55 -10.10 -2.08
C THR A 99 15.87 -9.73 -1.40
N LEU A 100 16.66 -10.72 -0.97
CA LEU A 100 17.98 -10.50 -0.38
C LEU A 100 18.94 -9.79 -1.33
N SER A 101 18.91 -10.12 -2.62
CA SER A 101 19.75 -9.45 -3.62
C SER A 101 19.36 -7.99 -3.78
N LYS A 102 18.07 -7.66 -3.78
CA LYS A 102 17.57 -6.29 -3.79
C LYS A 102 17.97 -5.52 -2.54
N ILE A 103 17.85 -6.11 -1.35
CA ILE A 103 18.33 -5.50 -0.10
C ILE A 103 19.84 -5.24 -0.18
N ARG A 104 20.65 -6.24 -0.56
CA ARG A 104 22.11 -6.11 -0.67
C ARG A 104 22.51 -4.98 -1.61
N TYR A 105 21.84 -4.88 -2.75
CA TYR A 105 22.05 -3.80 -3.71
C TYR A 105 21.81 -2.42 -3.06
N TRP A 106 20.66 -2.21 -2.41
CA TRP A 106 20.35 -0.93 -1.79
C TRP A 106 21.23 -0.61 -0.57
N VAL A 107 21.62 -1.62 0.22
CA VAL A 107 22.59 -1.45 1.30
C VAL A 107 23.93 -0.96 0.74
N SER A 108 24.43 -1.58 -0.33
CA SER A 108 25.68 -1.15 -0.98
C SER A 108 25.59 0.30 -1.47
N GLN A 109 24.49 0.68 -2.12
CA GLN A 109 24.28 2.05 -2.61
C GLN A 109 24.21 3.08 -1.48
N ALA A 110 23.45 2.79 -0.42
CA ALA A 110 23.31 3.68 0.73
C ALA A 110 24.59 3.79 1.57
N GLN A 111 25.42 2.72 1.59
CA GLN A 111 26.73 2.76 2.23
C GLN A 111 27.72 3.62 1.43
N GLN A 112 27.72 3.53 0.10
CA GLN A 112 28.53 4.38 -0.76
C GLN A 112 28.16 5.86 -0.58
N GLU A 113 26.86 6.17 -0.55
CA GLU A 113 26.33 7.51 -0.26
C GLU A 113 26.79 8.02 1.13
N ALA A 114 26.68 7.19 2.17
CA ALA A 114 27.14 7.55 3.52
C ALA A 114 28.65 7.82 3.58
N ASN A 115 29.44 7.01 2.86
CA ASN A 115 30.89 7.18 2.80
C ASN A 115 31.28 8.46 2.04
N ALA A 116 30.57 8.79 0.96
CA ALA A 116 30.77 10.03 0.22
C ALA A 116 30.52 11.27 1.10
N LEU A 117 29.47 11.27 1.92
CA LEU A 117 29.16 12.35 2.85
C LEU A 117 30.24 12.51 3.94
N ARG A 118 30.75 11.39 4.48
CA ARG A 118 31.87 11.41 5.45
C ARG A 118 33.18 11.90 4.84
N GLY A 119 33.39 11.71 3.54
CA GLY A 119 34.57 12.17 2.81
C GLY A 119 34.70 13.70 2.70
N PHE A 120 33.61 14.45 2.93
CA PHE A 120 33.60 15.92 2.85
C PHE A 120 33.93 16.64 4.17
N THR A 121 33.85 15.95 5.31
CA THR A 121 34.24 16.52 6.61
C THR A 121 35.67 16.13 6.99
N SER A 122 36.66 16.83 6.43
CA SER A 122 37.99 16.88 7.02
C SER A 122 38.64 18.26 6.84
N PRO A 123 38.48 19.19 7.80
CA PRO A 123 39.54 20.14 8.09
C PRO A 123 40.63 19.37 8.83
N LYS A 124 41.85 19.38 8.29
CA LYS A 124 43.05 18.90 8.97
C LYS A 124 43.22 19.65 10.29
N VAL A 125 42.83 19.04 11.41
CA VAL A 125 43.32 19.45 12.74
C VAL A 125 44.30 18.38 13.19
N SER A 126 45.58 18.71 13.03
CA SER A 126 46.70 17.95 13.55
C SER A 126 46.73 18.03 15.07
N GLY A 127 46.80 16.86 15.70
CA GLY A 127 47.13 16.69 17.10
C GLY A 127 45.91 16.46 17.96
N TRP A 128 45.80 15.26 18.53
CA TRP A 128 46.01 15.01 19.95
C TRP A 128 46.25 13.50 20.12
N LYS A 129 47.35 13.15 20.80
CA LYS A 129 47.76 11.77 21.04
C LYS A 129 46.94 11.20 22.19
N ALA A 130 46.21 10.12 21.95
CA ALA A 130 45.61 9.30 23.00
C ALA A 130 46.73 8.55 23.75
N SER A 131 46.83 8.76 25.06
CA SER A 131 47.71 7.98 25.93
C SER A 131 46.89 6.84 26.54
N SER A 132 47.34 5.62 26.29
CA SER A 132 46.84 4.39 26.91
C SER A 132 47.06 4.39 28.42
N ASN A 133 46.07 3.88 29.16
CA ASN A 133 46.17 3.22 30.47
C ASN A 133 44.72 2.86 30.89
N ARG A 134 44.36 1.80 31.61
CA ARG A 134 44.96 0.56 32.13
C ARG A 134 43.81 -0.06 32.94
N GLU A 135 43.41 -1.30 32.68
CA GLU A 135 42.40 -2.00 33.50
C GLU A 135 42.84 -2.16 34.96
N PRO A 136 41.88 -2.32 35.89
CA PRO A 136 41.98 -3.51 36.75
C PRO A 136 40.64 -4.19 37.11
N ASN A 137 40.72 -5.53 37.19
CA ASN A 137 39.78 -6.51 37.76
C ASN A 137 39.32 -6.23 39.20
N SER A 138 38.11 -6.67 39.57
CA SER A 138 37.86 -7.41 40.83
C SER A 138 36.52 -8.16 40.83
N GLU A 139 36.51 -9.32 41.51
CA GLU A 139 35.49 -10.38 41.53
C GLU A 139 34.51 -10.31 42.72
N ALA A 140 33.36 -11.00 42.53
CA ALA A 140 32.52 -11.76 43.50
C ALA A 140 31.44 -11.02 44.35
N PRO A 141 30.46 -11.71 45.00
CA PRO A 141 29.89 -13.06 44.80
C PRO A 141 28.32 -13.12 44.80
N ALA A 142 27.79 -14.31 44.49
CA ALA A 142 26.37 -14.68 44.50
C ALA A 142 25.78 -14.92 45.91
N THR A 143 24.46 -14.73 46.07
CA THR A 143 23.62 -15.42 47.08
C THR A 143 22.16 -15.54 46.61
N GLN A 144 21.61 -16.74 46.80
CA GLN A 144 20.23 -17.15 46.50
C GLN A 144 19.29 -16.84 47.66
N GLY A 145 18.02 -16.54 47.37
CA GLY A 145 16.92 -16.51 48.33
C GLY A 145 15.58 -16.60 47.60
N LYS A 146 14.88 -17.72 47.80
CA LYS A 146 13.55 -18.05 47.26
C LYS A 146 12.47 -17.19 47.92
N ASP A 147 11.39 -16.89 47.21
CA ASP A 147 10.04 -16.96 47.79
C ASP A 147 8.95 -17.15 46.73
N MET A 148 7.90 -17.85 47.16
CA MET A 148 6.87 -18.53 46.39
C MET A 148 5.54 -17.84 46.67
N ALA A 149 4.81 -17.39 45.64
CA ALA A 149 3.44 -16.86 45.80
C ALA A 149 2.54 -17.18 44.59
N MET A 150 1.25 -17.32 44.91
CA MET A 150 0.23 -18.16 44.29
C MET A 150 -0.40 -17.66 42.98
N SER A 151 -0.93 -18.64 42.24
CA SER A 151 -1.61 -18.57 40.94
C SER A 151 -2.99 -17.92 40.96
N VAL A 152 -3.26 -17.07 39.96
CA VAL A 152 -4.62 -16.77 39.45
C VAL A 152 -4.62 -16.96 37.93
N SER A 153 -5.70 -17.56 37.42
CA SER A 153 -5.83 -18.22 36.10
C SER A 153 -5.51 -17.36 34.87
N ARG A 154 -4.69 -17.92 33.97
CA ARG A 154 -4.32 -17.38 32.64
C ARG A 154 -5.49 -17.47 31.65
N THR A 155 -5.87 -16.35 31.06
CA THR A 155 -6.47 -16.31 29.72
C THR A 155 -5.33 -16.43 28.70
N ILE A 156 -5.44 -17.36 27.76
CA ILE A 156 -4.39 -17.71 26.80
C ILE A 156 -4.24 -16.58 25.77
N THR A 157 -3.25 -15.72 25.98
CA THR A 157 -2.51 -15.04 24.91
C THR A 157 -1.07 -15.52 24.99
N PRO A 158 -0.47 -16.09 23.93
CA PRO A 158 0.95 -16.35 23.94
C PRO A 158 1.68 -15.01 23.90
N ALA A 159 2.31 -14.63 25.02
CA ALA A 159 3.30 -13.58 25.04
C ALA A 159 4.48 -13.98 24.11
N PRO A 160 5.06 -13.05 23.34
CA PRO A 160 6.27 -13.35 22.60
C PRO A 160 7.36 -13.75 23.60
N SER A 161 7.99 -14.90 23.37
CA SER A 161 9.04 -15.45 24.22
C SER A 161 10.16 -14.42 24.42
N ALA A 162 10.39 -14.04 25.67
CA ALA A 162 11.50 -13.19 26.09
C ALA A 162 12.84 -13.92 25.99
N THR A 163 13.41 -14.00 24.80
CA THR A 163 14.83 -14.33 24.58
C THR A 163 15.30 -13.61 23.31
N ASN A 164 16.11 -12.56 23.49
CA ASN A 164 16.56 -11.54 22.53
C ASN A 164 15.49 -10.54 22.03
N PRO A 165 15.66 -9.22 22.26
CA PRO A 165 14.82 -8.23 21.58
C PRO A 165 14.99 -8.42 20.07
N LYS A 166 13.91 -8.80 19.37
CA LYS A 166 13.90 -8.98 17.92
C LYS A 166 13.94 -7.59 17.28
N TRP A 167 15.13 -7.00 17.20
CA TRP A 167 15.36 -5.71 16.55
C TRP A 167 14.78 -5.72 15.13
N PRO A 168 14.07 -4.64 14.72
CA PRO A 168 13.58 -4.48 13.36
C PRO A 168 14.70 -4.74 12.33
N PRO A 169 14.48 -5.58 11.30
CA PRO A 169 15.50 -5.93 10.32
C PRO A 169 16.18 -4.73 9.66
N ILE A 170 15.43 -3.64 9.44
CA ILE A 170 15.96 -2.39 8.88
C ILE A 170 17.13 -1.80 9.68
N LEU A 171 17.19 -2.02 11.01
CA LEU A 171 18.29 -1.51 11.83
C LEU A 171 19.56 -2.35 11.69
N ARG A 172 19.43 -3.62 11.27
CA ARG A 172 20.57 -4.56 11.13
C ARG A 172 21.49 -4.21 9.97
N CYS A 173 21.04 -3.35 9.04
CA CYS A 173 21.90 -2.89 7.94
C CYS A 173 22.94 -1.85 8.40
N GLY A 174 22.82 -1.30 9.62
CA GLY A 174 23.77 -0.32 10.17
C GLY A 174 23.69 1.08 9.53
N LEU A 175 22.72 1.34 8.65
CA LEU A 175 22.59 2.61 7.93
C LEU A 175 21.64 3.61 8.58
N PHE A 176 20.79 3.13 9.51
CA PHE A 176 19.87 3.92 10.32
C PHE A 176 20.40 3.98 11.76
N GLY A 177 21.28 4.93 12.04
CA GLY A 177 21.80 5.16 13.40
C GLY A 177 20.75 5.80 14.32
N PRO A 178 21.01 5.86 15.63
CA PRO A 178 20.07 6.43 16.60
C PRO A 178 19.67 7.87 16.30
N GLN A 179 20.62 8.68 15.82
CA GLN A 179 20.36 10.07 15.45
C GLN A 179 19.48 10.16 14.20
N GLU A 180 19.78 9.40 13.15
CA GLU A 180 18.96 9.37 11.94
C GLU A 180 17.54 8.89 12.23
N VAL A 181 17.37 7.85 13.06
CA VAL A 181 16.05 7.37 13.48
C VAL A 181 15.29 8.49 14.20
N THR A 182 15.94 9.16 15.15
CA THR A 182 15.34 10.26 15.92
C THR A 182 14.90 11.39 14.99
N ASP A 183 15.74 11.80 14.05
CA ASP A 183 15.42 12.92 13.19
C ASP A 183 14.40 12.58 12.11
N LEU A 184 14.38 11.34 11.60
CA LEU A 184 13.34 10.84 10.71
C LEU A 184 11.98 10.80 11.42
N PHE A 185 11.92 10.38 12.69
CA PHE A 185 10.69 10.43 13.49
C PHE A 185 10.22 11.86 13.73
N LYS A 186 11.13 12.79 14.06
CA LYS A 186 10.79 14.22 14.17
C LYS A 186 10.24 14.75 12.85
N LEU A 187 10.88 14.42 11.72
CA LEU A 187 10.41 14.84 10.41
C LEU A 187 9.02 14.28 10.10
N PHE A 188 8.76 13.00 10.41
CA PHE A 188 7.44 12.40 10.30
C PHE A 188 6.40 13.20 11.09
N TYR A 189 6.63 13.41 12.39
CA TYR A 189 5.65 14.09 13.25
C TYR A 189 5.45 15.57 12.89
N ASN A 190 6.48 16.25 12.41
CA ASN A 190 6.40 17.68 12.10
C ASN A 190 5.80 17.96 10.72
N LYS A 191 5.95 17.04 9.76
CA LYS A 191 5.61 17.31 8.35
C LYS A 191 4.52 16.41 7.79
N LEU A 192 4.53 15.11 8.10
CA LEU A 192 3.61 14.13 7.52
C LEU A 192 2.44 13.82 8.44
N HIS A 193 2.71 13.57 9.72
CA HIS A 193 1.68 13.26 10.72
C HIS A 193 0.52 14.26 10.73
N PRO A 194 0.73 15.60 10.63
CA PRO A 194 -0.38 16.53 10.66
C PRO A 194 -1.44 16.21 9.61
N SER A 195 -1.08 15.79 8.39
CA SER A 195 -2.03 15.47 7.32
C SER A 195 -2.77 14.14 7.52
N PHE A 196 -2.24 13.24 8.38
CA PHE A 196 -2.83 11.94 8.69
C PHE A 196 -2.57 11.51 10.14
N THR A 197 -3.43 11.96 11.05
CA THR A 197 -3.22 11.80 12.49
C THR A 197 -3.76 10.49 13.02
N VAL A 198 -3.02 9.42 12.74
CA VAL A 198 -3.32 8.09 13.27
C VAL A 198 -2.48 7.75 14.51
N LEU A 199 -1.28 8.32 14.63
CA LEU A 199 -0.35 8.04 15.73
C LEU A 199 -0.43 9.09 16.85
N ASP A 200 -0.04 8.70 18.05
CA ASP A 200 0.23 9.59 19.19
C ASP A 200 1.76 9.73 19.37
N PRO A 201 2.35 10.94 19.23
CA PRO A 201 3.80 11.15 19.35
C PRO A 201 4.41 10.74 20.69
N ALA A 202 3.65 10.81 21.78
CA ALA A 202 4.12 10.44 23.11
C ALA A 202 4.01 8.93 23.38
N LEU A 203 3.16 8.22 22.63
CA LEU A 203 3.05 6.76 22.69
C LEU A 203 3.99 6.08 21.68
N HIS A 204 3.92 6.47 20.41
CA HIS A 204 4.59 5.83 19.30
C HIS A 204 6.00 6.41 19.10
N THR A 205 6.80 6.34 20.15
CA THR A 205 8.21 6.68 20.13
C THR A 205 9.01 5.60 19.37
N PRO A 206 10.22 5.91 18.87
CA PRO A 206 11.10 4.89 18.31
C PRO A 206 11.27 3.69 19.24
N GLN A 207 11.46 3.94 20.54
CA GLN A 207 11.68 2.92 21.56
C GLN A 207 10.45 2.01 21.71
N TYR A 208 9.25 2.60 21.79
CA TYR A 208 8.01 1.83 21.85
C TYR A 208 7.86 0.96 20.60
N LEU A 209 8.01 1.54 19.41
CA LEU A 209 7.77 0.84 18.15
C LEU A 209 8.81 -0.26 17.83
N ILE A 210 10.08 -0.09 18.22
CA ILE A 210 11.11 -1.14 18.07
C ILE A 210 10.68 -2.43 18.77
N SER A 211 10.07 -2.31 19.96
CA SER A 211 9.61 -3.46 20.74
C SER A 211 8.22 -3.97 20.34
N LYS A 212 7.37 -3.11 19.75
CA LYS A 212 5.95 -3.39 19.53
C LYS A 212 5.61 -3.77 18.09
N SER A 213 6.18 -3.08 17.11
CA SER A 213 5.82 -3.30 15.71
C SER A 213 6.95 -2.94 14.75
N THR A 214 7.58 -3.98 14.20
CA THR A 214 8.58 -3.84 13.13
C THR A 214 7.97 -3.15 11.90
N LEU A 215 6.73 -3.47 11.54
CA LEU A 215 6.07 -2.88 10.37
C LEU A 215 5.84 -1.38 10.56
N LEU A 216 5.23 -0.96 11.68
CA LEU A 216 4.94 0.45 11.89
C LEU A 216 6.23 1.28 12.03
N PHE A 217 7.21 0.77 12.78
CA PHE A 217 8.52 1.40 12.91
C PHE A 217 9.15 1.65 11.53
N THR A 218 9.23 0.61 10.71
CA THR A 218 9.85 0.66 9.38
C THR A 218 9.04 1.57 8.44
N LYS A 219 7.70 1.56 8.53
CA LYS A 219 6.83 2.42 7.73
C LYS A 219 7.04 3.89 8.04
N VAL A 220 7.18 4.28 9.31
CA VAL A 220 7.48 5.67 9.72
C VAL A 220 8.81 6.12 9.10
N LEU A 221 9.86 5.31 9.20
CA LEU A 221 11.16 5.61 8.58
C LEU A 221 11.06 5.69 7.06
N CYS A 222 10.30 4.80 6.42
CA CYS A 222 10.08 4.80 4.97
C CYS A 222 9.40 6.08 4.48
N LEU A 223 8.37 6.55 5.20
CA LEU A 223 7.66 7.76 4.84
C LEU A 223 8.54 9.00 5.04
N ALA A 224 9.20 9.11 6.19
CA ALA A 224 10.08 10.24 6.49
C ALA A 224 11.28 10.32 5.54
N SER A 225 11.93 9.19 5.26
CA SER A 225 13.12 9.14 4.39
C SER A 225 12.83 9.58 2.96
N ARG A 226 11.57 9.55 2.50
CA ARG A 226 11.19 10.09 1.18
C ARG A 226 11.44 11.60 1.08
N HIS A 227 11.34 12.32 2.19
CA HIS A 227 11.58 13.77 2.26
C HIS A 227 13.02 14.11 2.68
N TRP A 228 13.88 13.09 2.81
CA TRP A 228 15.22 13.21 3.36
C TRP A 228 16.25 13.34 2.24
N THR A 229 16.38 14.56 1.71
CA THR A 229 17.08 14.87 0.45
C THR A 229 18.58 14.59 0.45
N HIS A 230 19.24 14.59 1.61
CA HIS A 230 20.68 14.35 1.69
C HIS A 230 21.08 12.87 1.68
N ARG A 231 20.14 11.95 1.90
CA ARG A 231 20.38 10.49 1.82
C ARG A 231 19.22 9.75 1.12
N PRO A 232 18.94 10.05 -0.16
CA PRO A 232 17.80 9.49 -0.90
C PRO A 232 17.83 7.95 -1.01
N LYS A 233 18.99 7.30 -0.95
CA LYS A 233 19.07 5.82 -1.03
C LYS A 233 18.46 5.14 0.20
N LEU A 234 18.36 5.82 1.34
CA LEU A 234 17.68 5.29 2.53
C LEU A 234 16.19 5.05 2.28
N HIS A 235 15.53 5.87 1.47
CA HIS A 235 14.12 5.69 1.14
C HIS A 235 13.87 4.36 0.42
N GLN A 236 14.68 4.04 -0.60
CA GLN A 236 14.55 2.80 -1.37
C GLN A 236 14.78 1.57 -0.50
N LEU A 237 15.75 1.66 0.42
CA LEU A 237 16.03 0.62 1.39
C LEU A 237 14.87 0.45 2.38
N ALA A 238 14.37 1.54 2.97
CA ALA A 238 13.25 1.51 3.91
C ALA A 238 11.95 1.03 3.27
N SER A 239 11.70 1.39 2.01
CA SER A 239 10.57 0.91 1.21
C SER A 239 10.62 -0.61 1.02
N THR A 240 11.80 -1.15 0.70
CA THR A 240 12.01 -2.60 0.55
C THR A 240 11.73 -3.33 1.87
N TYR A 241 12.30 -2.87 2.99
CA TYR A 241 12.03 -3.46 4.30
C TYR A 241 10.57 -3.30 4.76
N THR A 242 9.89 -2.22 4.38
CA THR A 242 8.47 -2.03 4.70
C THR A 242 7.61 -3.06 3.97
N HIS A 243 7.90 -3.34 2.70
CA HIS A 243 7.21 -4.36 1.93
C HIS A 243 7.39 -5.76 2.54
N GLU A 244 8.62 -6.10 2.94
CA GLU A 244 8.92 -7.36 3.63
C GLU A 244 8.18 -7.46 4.97
N ALA A 245 8.23 -6.41 5.80
CA ALA A 245 7.54 -6.39 7.08
C ALA A 245 6.00 -6.50 6.92
N ALA A 246 5.44 -5.92 5.85
CA ALA A 246 4.02 -6.03 5.55
C ALA A 246 3.65 -7.45 5.11
N THR A 247 4.46 -8.05 4.24
CA THR A 247 4.28 -9.45 3.80
C THR A 247 4.35 -10.40 4.99
N GLU A 248 5.33 -10.19 5.87
CA GLU A 248 5.49 -10.96 7.09
C GLU A 248 4.29 -10.84 8.03
N ALA A 249 3.80 -9.62 8.26
CA ALA A 249 2.63 -9.40 9.10
C ALA A 249 1.39 -10.13 8.58
N VAL A 250 1.21 -10.19 7.25
CA VAL A 250 0.11 -10.93 6.63
C VAL A 250 0.31 -12.43 6.76
N ARG A 251 1.54 -12.91 6.51
CA ARG A 251 1.91 -14.33 6.54
C ARG A 251 1.76 -14.94 7.92
N GLU A 252 2.20 -14.23 8.96
CA GLU A 252 2.18 -14.70 10.35
C GLU A 252 0.77 -14.62 10.98
N GLY A 253 -0.12 -13.77 10.46
CA GLY A 253 -1.51 -13.67 10.92
C GLY A 253 -1.70 -13.04 12.31
N TYR A 254 -0.64 -12.56 12.96
CA TYR A 254 -0.73 -11.82 14.22
C TYR A 254 -0.90 -10.33 13.95
N TYR A 255 -2.07 -9.80 14.28
CA TYR A 255 -2.39 -8.39 14.06
C TYR A 255 -2.39 -7.60 15.36
N THR A 256 -1.73 -6.44 15.36
CA THR A 256 -1.77 -5.47 16.46
C THR A 256 -2.36 -4.15 15.96
N ILE A 257 -2.66 -3.24 16.89
CA ILE A 257 -3.11 -1.88 16.56
C ILE A 257 -2.09 -1.21 15.65
N GLU A 258 -0.81 -1.34 15.96
CA GLU A 258 0.30 -0.75 15.20
C GLU A 258 0.37 -1.30 13.76
N THR A 259 0.11 -2.60 13.57
CA THR A 259 -0.02 -3.19 12.23
C THR A 259 -1.17 -2.55 11.44
N CYS A 260 -2.33 -2.36 12.07
CA CYS A 260 -3.47 -1.66 11.47
C CYS A 260 -3.11 -0.21 11.10
N GLN A 261 -2.45 0.52 12.01
CA GLN A 261 -1.98 1.89 11.78
C GLN A 261 -0.98 1.99 10.62
N ALA A 262 -0.07 1.01 10.49
CA ALA A 262 0.88 0.97 9.38
C ALA A 262 0.20 0.77 8.02
N PHE A 263 -0.82 -0.08 7.96
CA PHE A 263 -1.64 -0.24 6.76
C PHE A 263 -2.44 1.03 6.43
N MET A 264 -3.01 1.70 7.44
CA MET A 264 -3.66 3.00 7.25
C MET A 264 -2.69 4.05 6.71
N LEU A 265 -1.48 4.16 7.26
CA LEU A 265 -0.44 5.04 6.72
C LEU A 265 -0.08 4.70 5.26
N ALA A 266 -0.11 3.42 4.88
CA ALA A 266 0.10 3.01 3.49
C ALA A 266 -1.05 3.41 2.55
N THR A 267 -2.27 3.60 3.08
CA THR A 267 -3.42 4.10 2.29
C THR A 267 -3.40 5.62 2.16
N GLY A 268 -3.00 6.36 3.20
CA GLY A 268 -2.89 7.82 3.14
C GLY A 268 -1.67 8.31 2.35
N PHE A 269 -0.56 7.55 2.43
CA PHE A 269 0.68 7.80 1.71
C PHE A 269 1.05 6.56 0.86
N PRO A 270 0.35 6.37 -0.28
CA PRO A 270 0.64 5.26 -1.16
C PRO A 270 2.06 5.39 -1.72
N ALA A 271 2.68 4.22 -1.95
CA ALA A 271 3.98 4.18 -2.57
C ALA A 271 3.88 4.75 -4.00
N PRO A 272 4.91 5.49 -4.48
CA PRO A 272 4.94 5.96 -5.85
C PRO A 272 4.81 4.78 -6.82
N ARG A 273 3.89 4.90 -7.76
CA ARG A 273 3.68 3.92 -8.84
C ARG A 273 3.58 4.67 -10.15
N GLU A 274 3.99 4.01 -11.22
CA GLU A 274 3.87 4.54 -12.58
C GLU A 274 2.42 4.49 -13.08
N ARG A 275 1.60 3.59 -12.53
CA ARG A 275 0.21 3.38 -12.95
C ARG A 275 -0.75 3.45 -11.78
N PHE A 276 -1.80 4.24 -11.94
CA PHE A 276 -2.87 4.33 -10.96
C PHE A 276 -3.63 3.00 -10.77
N ALA A 277 -3.81 2.18 -11.81
CA ALA A 277 -4.46 0.85 -11.72
C ALA A 277 -3.78 -0.13 -10.74
N GLU A 278 -2.51 0.11 -10.41
CA GLU A 278 -1.78 -0.72 -9.46
C GLU A 278 -2.00 -0.31 -7.99
N HIS A 279 -2.79 0.73 -7.71
CA HIS A 279 -3.07 1.14 -6.34
C HIS A 279 -3.82 0.05 -5.57
N ARG A 280 -3.22 -0.38 -4.45
CA ARG A 280 -3.76 -1.41 -3.55
C ARG A 280 -4.60 -0.83 -2.41
N ALA A 281 -4.99 0.44 -2.48
CA ALA A 281 -5.62 1.17 -1.38
C ALA A 281 -6.85 0.42 -0.85
N TRP A 282 -7.77 -0.01 -1.72
CA TRP A 282 -8.98 -0.76 -1.32
C TRP A 282 -8.66 -2.04 -0.55
N LEU A 283 -7.67 -2.82 -1.01
CA LEU A 283 -7.25 -4.05 -0.33
C LEU A 283 -6.69 -3.75 1.06
N LEU A 284 -5.81 -2.75 1.17
CA LEU A 284 -5.19 -2.37 2.44
C LEU A 284 -6.22 -1.82 3.44
N VAL A 285 -7.22 -1.07 2.96
CA VAL A 285 -8.38 -0.64 3.78
C VAL A 285 -9.17 -1.85 4.27
N GLY A 286 -9.48 -2.80 3.39
CA GLY A 286 -10.17 -4.04 3.76
C GLY A 286 -9.42 -4.83 4.83
N MET A 287 -8.09 -4.93 4.72
CA MET A 287 -7.24 -5.55 5.73
C MET A 287 -7.30 -4.79 7.07
N ALA A 288 -7.15 -3.47 7.05
CA ALA A 288 -7.22 -2.64 8.25
C ALA A 288 -8.58 -2.78 8.96
N ILE A 289 -9.69 -2.83 8.21
CA ILE A 289 -11.04 -3.08 8.74
C ILE A 289 -11.09 -4.43 9.45
N ARG A 290 -10.65 -5.52 8.81
CA ARG A 290 -10.72 -6.86 9.42
C ARG A 290 -9.84 -6.98 10.66
N MET A 291 -8.63 -6.43 10.62
CA MET A 291 -7.74 -6.37 11.79
C MET A 291 -8.38 -5.57 12.94
N SER A 292 -8.99 -4.42 12.65
CA SER A 292 -9.62 -3.59 13.68
C SER A 292 -10.83 -4.26 14.34
N GLN A 293 -11.59 -5.05 13.58
CA GLN A 293 -12.73 -5.83 14.10
C GLN A 293 -12.26 -6.99 14.97
N ASP A 294 -11.22 -7.70 14.54
CA ASP A 294 -10.61 -8.80 15.31
C ASP A 294 -10.04 -8.29 16.66
N LEU A 295 -9.44 -7.09 16.63
CA LEU A 295 -8.94 -6.39 17.82
C LEU A 295 -10.04 -5.70 18.66
N LYS A 296 -11.31 -5.80 18.24
CA LYS A 296 -12.48 -5.15 18.87
C LYS A 296 -12.29 -3.65 19.06
N LEU A 297 -11.74 -2.95 18.07
CA LEU A 297 -11.60 -1.50 18.09
C LEU A 297 -12.94 -0.78 17.85
N ASN A 298 -13.92 -1.50 17.31
CA ASN A 298 -15.30 -1.06 17.08
C ASN A 298 -16.17 -1.03 18.35
N GLU A 299 -15.62 -1.41 19.49
CA GLU A 299 -16.28 -1.40 20.80
C GLU A 299 -15.61 -0.36 21.73
N PRO A 300 -16.31 0.11 22.79
CA PRO A 300 -15.69 0.95 23.80
C PRO A 300 -14.42 0.30 24.38
N PRO A 301 -13.32 1.05 24.52
CA PRO A 301 -12.09 0.46 25.03
C PRO A 301 -12.26 0.01 26.49
N PRO A 302 -11.66 -1.13 26.90
CA PRO A 302 -11.70 -1.58 28.29
C PRO A 302 -11.21 -0.50 29.25
N LEU A 303 -11.96 -0.24 30.32
CA LEU A 303 -11.63 0.80 31.30
C LEU A 303 -10.31 0.55 32.05
N ALA A 304 -9.86 -0.71 32.12
CA ALA A 304 -8.60 -1.10 32.73
C ALA A 304 -7.36 -0.65 31.93
N LEU A 305 -7.53 -0.25 30.67
CA LEU A 305 -6.40 0.25 29.87
C LEU A 305 -6.02 1.67 30.30
N PRO A 306 -4.71 1.98 30.34
CA PRO A 306 -4.21 3.35 30.45
C PRO A 306 -4.92 4.30 29.49
N GLU A 307 -5.21 5.52 29.94
CA GLU A 307 -5.98 6.50 29.19
C GLU A 307 -5.44 6.75 27.78
N ARG A 308 -4.11 6.90 27.64
CA ARG A 308 -3.46 7.10 26.34
C ARG A 308 -3.69 5.93 25.38
N LEU A 309 -3.64 4.69 25.87
CA LEU A 309 -3.93 3.49 25.06
C LEU A 309 -5.41 3.40 24.68
N ARG A 310 -6.32 3.85 25.55
CA ARG A 310 -7.75 3.96 25.21
C ARG A 310 -7.97 4.97 24.09
N LEU A 311 -7.34 6.14 24.16
CA LEU A 311 -7.41 7.15 23.09
C LEU A 311 -6.84 6.65 21.77
N ASP A 312 -5.70 5.94 21.82
CA ASP A 312 -5.08 5.35 20.63
C ASP A 312 -5.97 4.31 19.94
N ARG A 313 -6.64 3.45 20.72
CA ARG A 313 -7.65 2.51 20.20
C ARG A 313 -8.78 3.23 19.48
N ILE A 314 -9.33 4.29 20.10
CA ILE A 314 -10.44 5.06 19.50
C ILE A 314 -9.96 5.79 18.25
N ARG A 315 -8.79 6.43 18.28
CA ARG A 315 -8.20 7.12 17.13
C ARG A 315 -7.99 6.19 15.95
N THR A 316 -7.42 5.02 16.22
CA THR A 316 -7.20 3.99 15.21
C THR A 316 -8.53 3.55 14.59
N TRP A 317 -9.55 3.27 15.41
CA TRP A 317 -10.89 2.93 14.91
C TRP A 317 -11.50 4.05 14.05
N PHE A 318 -11.41 5.29 14.50
CA PHE A 318 -11.97 6.44 13.79
C PHE A 318 -11.26 6.66 12.45
N GLN A 319 -9.95 6.46 12.42
CA GLN A 319 -9.18 6.51 11.18
C GLN A 319 -9.63 5.42 10.20
N VAL A 320 -9.89 4.19 10.69
CA VAL A 320 -10.45 3.11 9.85
C VAL A 320 -11.83 3.49 9.30
N VAL A 321 -12.74 3.98 10.15
CA VAL A 321 -14.09 4.43 9.72
C VAL A 321 -13.99 5.56 8.69
N CYS A 322 -13.11 6.54 8.93
CA CYS A 322 -12.90 7.67 8.05
C CYS A 322 -12.42 7.24 6.66
N ILE A 323 -11.44 6.35 6.61
CA ILE A 323 -10.88 5.87 5.35
C ILE A 323 -11.87 4.97 4.61
N ASP A 324 -12.56 4.07 5.31
CA ASP A 324 -13.62 3.26 4.70
C ASP A 324 -14.71 4.14 4.07
N ALA A 325 -15.18 5.16 4.80
CA ALA A 325 -16.13 6.12 4.27
C ALA A 325 -15.58 6.90 3.07
N SER A 326 -14.36 7.43 3.19
CA SER A 326 -13.66 8.15 2.12
C SER A 326 -13.54 7.31 0.85
N THR A 327 -13.03 6.07 0.96
CA THR A 327 -12.82 5.19 -0.19
C THR A 327 -14.16 4.69 -0.76
N SER A 328 -15.17 4.48 0.09
CA SER A 328 -16.52 4.10 -0.37
C SER A 328 -17.20 5.21 -1.16
N VAL A 329 -17.05 6.46 -0.72
CA VAL A 329 -17.43 7.64 -1.49
C VAL A 329 -16.71 7.66 -2.85
N GLN A 330 -15.39 7.38 -2.86
CA GLN A 330 -14.61 7.37 -4.10
C GLN A 330 -15.08 6.32 -5.11
N GLN A 331 -15.60 5.20 -4.63
CA GLN A 331 -16.05 4.07 -5.45
C GLN A 331 -17.56 4.10 -5.75
N GLY A 332 -18.30 5.09 -5.21
CA GLY A 332 -19.76 5.12 -5.29
C GLY A 332 -20.43 3.91 -4.63
N LYS A 333 -19.82 3.37 -3.57
CA LYS A 333 -20.28 2.18 -2.83
C LYS A 333 -20.68 2.57 -1.40
N PRO A 334 -21.54 1.79 -0.74
CA PRO A 334 -21.77 1.96 0.69
C PRO A 334 -20.51 1.55 1.49
N PRO A 335 -20.19 2.25 2.59
CA PRO A 335 -19.14 1.84 3.53
C PRO A 335 -19.35 0.43 4.07
N VAL A 336 -18.24 -0.31 4.21
CA VAL A 336 -18.25 -1.67 4.78
C VAL A 336 -18.48 -1.60 6.29
N VAL A 337 -17.92 -0.59 6.95
CA VAL A 337 -18.08 -0.34 8.36
C VAL A 337 -19.45 0.29 8.61
N GLN A 338 -20.30 -0.47 9.30
CA GLN A 338 -21.62 0.01 9.70
C GLN A 338 -21.49 1.05 10.82
N ARG A 339 -22.36 2.06 10.78
CA ARG A 339 -22.53 2.99 11.91
C ARG A 339 -23.04 2.20 13.12
N SER A 340 -22.35 2.35 14.24
CA SER A 340 -22.82 1.89 15.55
C SER A 340 -23.15 3.09 16.43
N ASP A 341 -24.04 2.90 17.42
CA ASP A 341 -24.34 3.94 18.42
C ASP A 341 -23.07 4.44 19.13
N TYR A 342 -22.06 3.57 19.25
CA TYR A 342 -20.76 3.92 19.79
C TYR A 342 -20.05 4.96 18.92
N VAL A 343 -19.99 4.77 17.59
CA VAL A 343 -19.38 5.73 16.67
C VAL A 343 -20.10 7.07 16.72
N GLU A 344 -21.44 7.08 16.72
CA GLU A 344 -22.21 8.33 16.76
C GLU A 344 -21.99 9.12 18.06
N ARG A 345 -22.02 8.45 19.21
CA ARG A 345 -21.72 9.09 20.50
C ARG A 345 -20.28 9.61 20.56
N ALA A 346 -19.33 8.80 20.11
CA ALA A 346 -17.92 9.18 20.17
C ALA A 346 -17.59 10.34 19.21
N LEU A 347 -18.18 10.41 18.01
CA LEU A 347 -18.01 11.56 17.09
C LEU A 347 -18.42 12.91 17.72
N ALA A 348 -19.40 12.90 18.62
CA ALA A 348 -19.88 14.12 19.25
C ALA A 348 -18.90 14.70 20.29
N THR A 349 -18.11 13.86 20.97
CA THR A 349 -17.38 14.27 22.18
C THR A 349 -15.95 13.77 22.31
N TRP A 350 -15.52 12.74 21.57
CA TRP A 350 -14.22 12.07 21.79
C TRP A 350 -13.02 12.99 21.60
N TYR A 351 -13.05 13.89 20.63
CA TYR A 351 -11.92 14.80 20.34
C TYR A 351 -11.55 15.74 21.51
N ARG A 352 -12.40 15.81 22.54
CA ARG A 352 -12.24 16.64 23.75
C ARG A 352 -12.50 15.88 25.05
N CYS A 353 -12.51 14.53 25.01
CA CYS A 353 -12.84 13.75 26.21
C CYS A 353 -11.68 13.63 27.20
N SER A 354 -10.47 14.02 26.81
CA SER A 354 -9.25 13.91 27.58
C SER A 354 -8.29 15.08 27.26
N PRO A 355 -7.50 15.57 28.25
CA PRO A 355 -6.41 16.49 27.97
C PRO A 355 -5.29 15.87 27.11
N LEU A 356 -5.27 14.54 26.96
CA LEU A 356 -4.32 13.81 26.11
C LEU A 356 -4.78 13.71 24.65
N ASN A 357 -5.96 14.23 24.31
CA ASN A 357 -6.42 14.29 22.93
C ASN A 357 -5.48 15.18 22.08
N SER A 358 -5.23 14.72 20.86
CA SER A 358 -4.44 15.46 19.88
C SER A 358 -5.20 16.70 19.40
N PRO A 359 -4.51 17.81 19.05
CA PRO A 359 -5.14 18.94 18.36
C PRO A 359 -5.85 18.50 17.07
N TYR A 360 -5.34 17.47 16.41
CA TYR A 360 -5.86 16.98 15.14
C TYR A 360 -7.08 16.05 15.26
N ASP A 361 -7.41 15.56 16.46
CA ASP A 361 -8.55 14.63 16.67
C ASP A 361 -9.91 15.26 16.27
N LEU A 362 -10.02 16.60 16.34
CA LEU A 362 -11.22 17.34 15.91
C LEU A 362 -11.42 17.21 14.40
N TYR A 363 -10.35 17.38 13.61
CA TYR A 363 -10.40 17.25 12.16
C TYR A 363 -10.80 15.82 11.75
N LEU A 364 -10.25 14.80 12.42
CA LEU A 364 -10.63 13.40 12.17
C LEU A 364 -12.13 13.18 12.42
N CYS A 365 -12.68 13.68 13.53
CA CYS A 365 -14.11 13.58 13.80
C CYS A 365 -14.96 14.30 12.74
N ALA A 366 -14.55 15.52 12.37
CA ALA A 366 -15.25 16.33 11.38
C ALA A 366 -15.27 15.66 10.01
N PHE A 367 -14.12 15.17 9.54
CA PHE A 367 -14.04 14.40 8.29
C PHE A 367 -14.98 13.20 8.36
N THR A 368 -14.84 12.37 9.39
CA THR A 368 -15.61 11.13 9.54
C THR A 368 -17.12 11.41 9.51
N ASP A 369 -17.58 12.45 10.22
CA ASP A 369 -18.99 12.84 10.25
C ASP A 369 -19.52 13.27 8.87
N LEU A 370 -18.75 14.07 8.13
CA LEU A 370 -19.10 14.53 6.78
C LEU A 370 -19.10 13.36 5.77
N ALA A 371 -18.05 12.54 5.75
CA ALA A 371 -17.92 11.41 4.84
C ALA A 371 -19.02 10.36 5.05
N LEU A 372 -19.34 10.06 6.31
CA LEU A 372 -20.45 9.16 6.62
C LEU A 372 -21.82 9.78 6.26
N LEU A 373 -21.96 11.11 6.21
CA LEU A 373 -23.19 11.74 5.71
C LEU A 373 -23.31 11.58 4.19
N VAL A 374 -22.23 11.76 3.43
CA VAL A 374 -22.21 11.48 1.98
C VAL A 374 -22.53 10.02 1.71
N ALA A 375 -21.99 9.09 2.50
CA ALA A 375 -22.33 7.66 2.39
C ALA A 375 -23.84 7.37 2.53
N LYS A 376 -24.57 8.15 3.34
CA LYS A 376 -26.03 8.01 3.50
C LYS A 376 -26.80 8.47 2.26
N LEU A 377 -26.28 9.45 1.51
CA LEU A 377 -26.89 9.92 0.27
C LEU A 377 -27.08 8.75 -0.71
N TRP A 378 -26.04 7.95 -0.94
CA TRP A 378 -26.08 6.84 -1.90
C TRP A 378 -27.20 5.84 -1.61
N LYS A 379 -27.51 5.61 -0.33
CA LYS A 379 -28.68 4.80 0.06
C LYS A 379 -30.00 5.52 -0.22
N ALA A 380 -30.07 6.82 0.02
CA ALA A 380 -31.29 7.62 -0.17
C ALA A 380 -31.67 7.80 -1.65
N ILE A 381 -30.68 7.94 -2.54
CA ILE A 381 -30.92 8.06 -3.99
C ILE A 381 -31.06 6.69 -4.69
N GLY A 382 -31.13 5.59 -3.93
CA GLY A 382 -31.36 4.24 -4.48
C GLY A 382 -30.16 3.67 -5.27
N ALA A 383 -28.93 4.08 -4.96
CA ALA A 383 -27.73 3.56 -5.65
C ALA A 383 -27.40 2.09 -5.30
N ASP A 384 -28.14 1.46 -4.37
CA ASP A 384 -28.04 0.04 -4.07
C ASP A 384 -28.76 -0.75 -5.18
N ARG A 385 -27.97 -1.22 -6.15
CA ARG A 385 -28.35 -1.63 -7.51
C ARG A 385 -29.23 -2.90 -7.64
N CYS A 386 -30.07 -3.22 -6.66
CA CYS A 386 -30.79 -4.50 -6.64
C CYS A 386 -32.27 -4.43 -7.10
N ASP A 387 -32.88 -3.25 -7.20
CA ASP A 387 -34.29 -3.16 -7.64
C ASP A 387 -34.63 -1.82 -8.32
N PRO A 388 -34.79 -1.80 -9.66
CA PRO A 388 -35.23 -0.63 -10.42
C PRO A 388 -36.63 -0.12 -10.02
N ASP A 389 -37.48 -0.99 -9.45
CA ASP A 389 -38.86 -0.65 -9.14
C ASP A 389 -38.99 0.15 -7.83
N LEU A 390 -38.00 0.06 -6.93
CA LEU A 390 -37.91 0.80 -5.66
C LEU A 390 -37.44 2.26 -5.83
N VAL A 391 -36.91 2.63 -7.00
CA VAL A 391 -36.39 3.98 -7.32
C VAL A 391 -37.47 4.87 -7.96
N ARG A 392 -38.61 4.29 -8.39
CA ARG A 392 -39.70 5.05 -9.01
C ARG A 392 -40.30 6.04 -8.02
N GLY A 393 -40.11 7.34 -8.29
CA GLY A 393 -40.73 8.44 -7.55
C GLY A 393 -39.81 9.18 -6.57
N VAL A 394 -38.50 8.88 -6.51
CA VAL A 394 -37.56 9.67 -5.72
C VAL A 394 -37.14 10.92 -6.50
N ASP A 395 -37.44 12.10 -5.94
CA ASP A 395 -36.91 13.36 -6.45
C ASP A 395 -35.42 13.49 -6.06
N VAL A 396 -34.54 13.02 -6.94
CA VAL A 396 -33.08 13.05 -6.71
C VAL A 396 -32.57 14.47 -6.52
N THR A 397 -33.13 15.45 -7.22
CA THR A 397 -32.76 16.86 -7.10
C THR A 397 -33.05 17.37 -5.69
N ALA A 398 -34.25 17.13 -5.17
CA ALA A 398 -34.62 17.51 -3.81
C ALA A 398 -33.76 16.81 -2.75
N VAL A 399 -33.51 15.51 -2.90
CA VAL A 399 -32.65 14.74 -1.97
C VAL A 399 -31.21 15.27 -1.99
N VAL A 400 -30.65 15.59 -3.15
CA VAL A 400 -29.30 16.14 -3.28
C VAL A 400 -29.19 17.50 -2.59
N LEU A 401 -30.15 18.39 -2.81
CA LEU A 401 -30.17 19.71 -2.15
C LEU A 401 -30.34 19.59 -0.63
N GLU A 402 -31.17 18.64 -0.16
CA GLU A 402 -31.32 18.34 1.27
C GLU A 402 -29.99 17.89 1.90
N TYR A 403 -29.29 16.95 1.27
CA TYR A 403 -28.00 16.47 1.76
C TYR A 403 -26.88 17.52 1.66
N HIS A 404 -26.91 18.37 0.63
CA HIS A 404 -26.03 19.52 0.53
C HIS A 404 -26.23 20.46 1.73
N GLN A 405 -27.49 20.80 2.06
CA GLN A 405 -27.79 21.64 3.21
C GLN A 405 -27.33 21.00 4.53
N LYS A 406 -27.57 19.70 4.72
CA LYS A 406 -27.06 18.97 5.91
C LYS A 406 -25.54 19.03 6.03
N LEU A 407 -24.80 19.00 4.91
CA LEU A 407 -23.34 19.17 4.92
C LEU A 407 -22.92 20.60 5.25
N VAL A 408 -23.67 21.60 4.77
CA VAL A 408 -23.46 23.01 5.16
C VAL A 408 -23.65 23.19 6.67
N ASP A 409 -24.75 22.68 7.22
CA ASP A 409 -25.06 22.80 8.65
C ASP A 409 -23.99 22.10 9.51
N LYS A 410 -23.59 20.88 9.13
CA LYS A 410 -22.50 20.16 9.81
C LYS A 410 -21.18 20.89 9.73
N HIS A 411 -20.82 21.43 8.57
CA HIS A 411 -19.59 22.21 8.42
C HIS A 411 -19.57 23.41 9.36
N THR A 412 -20.68 24.14 9.47
CA THR A 412 -20.83 25.27 10.40
C THR A 412 -20.65 24.83 11.86
N ILE A 413 -21.23 23.69 12.25
CA ILE A 413 -21.04 23.13 13.60
C ILE A 413 -19.56 22.83 13.87
N TRP A 414 -18.85 22.25 12.91
CA TRP A 414 -17.44 21.91 13.08
C TRP A 414 -16.52 23.14 13.11
N ILE A 415 -16.81 24.17 12.31
CA ILE A 415 -16.13 25.47 12.39
C ILE A 415 -16.33 26.11 13.76
N ALA A 416 -17.55 26.11 14.29
CA ALA A 416 -17.84 26.66 15.61
C ALA A 416 -17.04 25.95 16.71
N ARG A 417 -16.99 24.60 16.66
CA ARG A 417 -16.19 23.79 17.60
C ARG A 417 -14.69 24.05 17.51
N GLU A 418 -14.18 24.30 16.32
CA GLU A 418 -12.78 24.68 16.12
C GLU A 418 -12.50 26.06 16.73
N ALA A 419 -13.39 27.03 16.53
CA ALA A 419 -13.27 28.37 17.10
C ALA A 419 -13.34 28.35 18.64
N GLU A 420 -14.25 27.56 19.24
CA GLU A 420 -14.33 27.34 20.69
C GLU A 420 -12.99 26.81 21.23
N ARG A 421 -12.43 25.77 20.60
CA ARG A 421 -11.16 25.16 21.05
C ARG A 421 -9.97 26.12 20.92
N ALA A 422 -9.97 26.96 19.88
CA ALA A 422 -8.92 27.96 19.68
C ALA A 422 -8.92 29.04 20.78
N GLN A 423 -10.07 29.29 21.41
CA GLN A 423 -10.18 30.21 22.54
C GLN A 423 -9.66 29.59 23.85
N ASP A 424 -9.86 28.29 24.04
CA ASP A 424 -9.42 27.54 25.24
C ASP A 424 -7.92 27.21 25.24
N SER A 425 -7.26 27.28 24.07
CA SER A 425 -5.86 26.89 23.89
C SER A 425 -4.94 28.12 23.83
N ALA A 426 -3.74 28.06 24.41
CA ALA A 426 -2.70 29.07 24.19
C ALA A 426 -2.45 29.29 22.68
N PRO A 427 -1.98 30.47 22.22
CA PRO A 427 -1.95 30.90 20.80
C PRO A 427 -1.06 30.09 19.84
N THR A 428 -0.62 28.88 20.21
CA THR A 428 0.12 27.93 19.38
C THR A 428 -0.77 27.07 18.46
N ALA A 429 -2.10 27.29 18.43
CA ALA A 429 -3.01 26.60 17.52
C ALA A 429 -2.63 26.87 16.06
N GLN A 430 -2.09 25.86 15.38
CA GLN A 430 -1.63 25.98 13.99
C GLN A 430 -2.80 26.34 13.06
N PRO A 431 -2.68 27.39 12.22
CA PRO A 431 -3.73 27.86 11.29
C PRO A 431 -4.13 26.86 10.18
N GLN A 432 -3.56 25.65 10.20
CA GLN A 432 -3.69 24.64 9.15
C GLN A 432 -4.94 23.76 9.25
N HIS A 433 -5.63 23.80 10.39
CA HIS A 433 -6.79 22.94 10.66
C HIS A 433 -8.03 23.42 9.89
N GLY A 434 -8.34 24.71 10.00
CA GLY A 434 -9.48 25.33 9.30
C GLY A 434 -9.39 25.17 7.78
N MET A 435 -8.19 25.32 7.20
CA MET A 435 -7.96 25.14 5.75
C MET A 435 -8.34 23.72 5.29
N ARG A 436 -7.96 22.69 6.06
CA ARG A 436 -8.24 21.29 5.72
C ARG A 436 -9.68 20.89 5.95
N LEU A 437 -10.31 21.40 7.01
CA LEU A 437 -11.75 21.24 7.24
C LEU A 437 -12.55 21.87 6.10
N LYS A 438 -12.19 23.11 5.70
CA LYS A 438 -12.79 23.83 4.58
C LYS A 438 -12.66 23.04 3.27
N LEU A 439 -11.47 22.51 2.96
CA LEU A 439 -11.28 21.66 1.78
C LEU A 439 -12.20 20.43 1.82
N THR A 440 -12.17 19.70 2.93
CA THR A 440 -12.91 18.44 3.08
C THR A 440 -14.42 18.67 2.97
N ALA A 441 -14.94 19.71 3.62
CA ALA A 441 -16.35 20.04 3.56
C ALA A 441 -16.81 20.44 2.16
N ASN A 442 -16.02 21.23 1.42
CA ASN A 442 -16.35 21.58 0.04
C ASN A 442 -16.24 20.36 -0.88
N ALA A 443 -15.23 19.50 -0.71
CA ALA A 443 -15.13 18.26 -1.47
C ALA A 443 -16.37 17.36 -1.27
N MET A 444 -16.81 17.15 -0.02
CA MET A 444 -17.99 16.35 0.29
C MET A 444 -19.28 16.97 -0.29
N LYS A 445 -19.44 18.30 -0.22
CA LYS A 445 -20.56 19.00 -0.85
C LYS A 445 -20.56 18.84 -2.37
N LEU A 446 -19.39 18.94 -2.99
CA LEU A 446 -19.24 18.81 -4.43
C LEU A 446 -19.63 17.41 -4.90
N ILE A 447 -19.26 16.36 -4.15
CA ILE A 447 -19.61 14.98 -4.50
C ILE A 447 -21.14 14.78 -4.46
N VAL A 448 -21.82 15.36 -3.46
CA VAL A 448 -23.28 15.33 -3.37
C VAL A 448 -23.92 16.08 -4.54
N LEU A 449 -23.47 17.30 -4.81
CA LEU A 449 -24.00 18.12 -5.92
C LEU A 449 -23.74 17.48 -7.29
N GLY A 450 -22.55 16.91 -7.48
CA GLY A 450 -22.16 16.22 -8.69
C GLY A 450 -23.03 14.98 -8.97
N ALA A 451 -23.51 14.29 -7.93
CA ALA A 451 -24.47 13.20 -8.10
C ALA A 451 -25.81 13.68 -8.67
N GLY A 452 -26.31 14.84 -8.22
CA GLY A 452 -27.52 15.47 -8.77
C GLY A 452 -27.31 15.96 -10.20
N PHE A 453 -26.18 16.62 -10.47
CA PHE A 453 -25.83 17.07 -11.82
C PHE A 453 -25.76 15.90 -12.80
N HIS A 454 -25.01 14.85 -12.45
CA HIS A 454 -24.92 13.61 -13.22
C HIS A 454 -26.29 12.98 -13.47
N HIS A 455 -27.17 12.96 -12.46
CA HIS A 455 -28.51 12.41 -12.60
C HIS A 455 -29.34 13.15 -13.66
N SER A 456 -29.38 14.49 -13.63
CA SER A 456 -30.12 15.29 -14.62
C SER A 456 -29.59 15.05 -16.03
N VAL A 457 -28.27 15.13 -16.23
CA VAL A 457 -27.66 14.93 -17.56
C VAL A 457 -27.95 13.53 -18.08
N ARG A 458 -27.87 12.50 -17.23
CA ARG A 458 -28.16 11.11 -17.62
C ARG A 458 -29.61 10.91 -18.09
N GLN A 459 -30.55 11.69 -17.59
CA GLN A 459 -31.95 11.66 -18.04
C GLN A 459 -32.20 12.52 -19.30
N GLY A 460 -31.18 13.19 -19.83
CA GLY A 460 -31.32 14.18 -20.90
C GLY A 460 -32.02 15.46 -20.45
N GLU A 461 -32.08 15.71 -19.14
CA GLU A 461 -32.69 16.91 -18.56
C GLU A 461 -31.63 18.00 -18.36
N GLU A 462 -32.03 19.27 -18.51
CA GLU A 462 -31.16 20.38 -18.15
C GLU A 462 -30.86 20.35 -16.63
N PRO A 463 -29.59 20.47 -16.22
CA PRO A 463 -29.25 20.53 -14.80
C PRO A 463 -29.97 21.67 -14.09
N ASN A 464 -30.51 21.40 -12.90
CA ASN A 464 -31.12 22.42 -12.05
C ASN A 464 -30.16 23.61 -11.84
N ARG A 465 -30.65 24.84 -12.02
CA ARG A 465 -29.82 26.06 -11.97
C ARG A 465 -29.14 26.26 -10.62
N ASP A 466 -29.79 25.91 -9.51
CA ASP A 466 -29.19 26.00 -8.18
C ASP A 466 -28.09 24.95 -8.01
N ILE A 467 -28.30 23.72 -8.47
CA ILE A 467 -27.26 22.67 -8.45
C ILE A 467 -26.06 23.12 -9.29
N LEU A 468 -26.26 23.60 -10.52
CA LEU A 468 -25.17 24.10 -11.37
C LEU A 468 -24.37 25.21 -10.67
N ARG A 469 -25.04 26.24 -10.15
CA ARG A 469 -24.39 27.35 -9.44
C ARG A 469 -23.57 26.86 -8.25
N LEU A 470 -24.19 26.07 -7.37
CA LEU A 470 -23.54 25.54 -6.16
C LEU A 470 -22.35 24.64 -6.50
N THR A 471 -22.45 23.86 -7.57
CA THR A 471 -21.39 22.95 -8.03
C THR A 471 -20.18 23.72 -8.51
N VAL A 472 -20.38 24.74 -9.36
CA VAL A 472 -19.30 25.61 -9.85
C VAL A 472 -18.62 26.35 -8.70
N GLU A 473 -19.40 26.94 -7.78
CA GLU A 473 -18.88 27.66 -6.62
C GLU A 473 -18.07 26.74 -5.69
N THR A 474 -18.60 25.56 -5.39
CA THR A 474 -17.94 24.60 -4.51
C THR A 474 -16.66 24.05 -5.13
N ALA A 475 -16.67 23.74 -6.44
CA ALA A 475 -15.51 23.25 -7.16
C ALA A 475 -14.39 24.29 -7.24
N LEU A 476 -14.72 25.54 -7.57
CA LEU A 476 -13.75 26.65 -7.55
C LEU A 476 -13.17 26.87 -6.15
N THR A 477 -14.00 26.74 -5.11
CA THR A 477 -13.55 26.84 -3.72
C THR A 477 -12.53 25.75 -3.37
N CYS A 478 -12.76 24.50 -3.76
CA CYS A 478 -11.79 23.41 -3.57
C CYS A 478 -10.43 23.73 -4.21
N ILE A 479 -10.44 24.25 -5.43
CA ILE A 479 -9.21 24.64 -6.16
C ILE A 479 -8.52 25.80 -5.44
N ARG A 480 -9.25 26.85 -5.07
CA ARG A 480 -8.70 28.02 -4.39
C ARG A 480 -8.11 27.70 -3.02
N VAL A 481 -8.68 26.77 -2.26
CA VAL A 481 -8.06 26.34 -0.99
C VAL A 481 -6.67 25.73 -1.22
N HIS A 482 -6.44 25.00 -2.31
CA HIS A 482 -5.09 24.53 -2.65
C HIS A 482 -4.17 25.67 -3.09
N ILE A 483 -4.64 26.58 -3.93
CA ILE A 483 -3.83 27.64 -4.54
C ILE A 483 -3.50 28.78 -3.56
N GLU A 484 -4.50 29.25 -2.81
CA GLU A 484 -4.47 30.50 -2.04
C GLU A 484 -4.21 30.28 -0.55
N GLU A 485 -4.44 29.07 -0.03
CA GLU A 485 -4.33 28.75 1.39
C GLU A 485 -3.23 27.70 1.67
N LEU A 486 -3.36 26.49 1.10
CA LEU A 486 -2.47 25.36 1.43
C LEU A 486 -1.09 25.44 0.73
N TYR A 487 -1.03 25.97 -0.49
CA TYR A 487 0.24 26.19 -1.19
C TYR A 487 1.11 27.24 -0.49
N PRO A 488 0.63 28.46 -0.17
CA PRO A 488 1.41 29.44 0.59
C PRO A 488 1.78 28.96 1.99
N ALA A 489 0.98 28.07 2.59
CA ALA A 489 1.33 27.45 3.87
C ALA A 489 2.47 26.41 3.79
N GLY A 490 2.91 26.03 2.58
CA GLY A 490 4.00 25.08 2.36
C GLY A 490 3.67 23.64 2.75
N VAL A 491 2.38 23.28 2.85
CA VAL A 491 1.95 21.96 3.34
C VAL A 491 1.63 20.96 2.24
N LEU A 492 1.36 21.41 1.00
CA LEU A 492 0.94 20.52 -0.09
C LEU A 492 1.92 19.35 -0.30
N ARG A 493 3.23 19.60 -0.25
CA ARG A 493 4.29 18.58 -0.45
C ARG A 493 4.15 17.36 0.47
N THR A 494 3.54 17.50 1.65
CA THR A 494 3.46 16.45 2.68
C THR A 494 2.03 16.02 3.00
N MET A 495 1.06 16.44 2.18
CA MET A 495 -0.32 16.01 2.33
C MET A 495 -0.54 14.59 1.81
N ILE A 496 -1.62 13.98 2.30
CA ILE A 496 -2.10 12.69 1.84
C ILE A 496 -2.72 12.76 0.45
N GLU A 497 -2.65 11.66 -0.28
CA GLU A 497 -3.18 11.57 -1.65
C GLU A 497 -4.68 11.89 -1.78
N PRO A 498 -5.59 11.47 -0.87
CA PRO A 498 -7.01 11.75 -1.01
C PRO A 498 -7.36 13.23 -1.17
N HIS A 499 -6.59 14.16 -0.58
CA HIS A 499 -6.82 15.60 -0.77
C HIS A 499 -6.59 16.03 -2.22
N PHE A 500 -5.54 15.52 -2.87
CA PHE A 500 -5.28 15.80 -4.28
C PHE A 500 -6.38 15.22 -5.17
N LEU A 501 -6.82 13.99 -4.89
CA LEU A 501 -7.92 13.35 -5.62
C LEU A 501 -9.21 14.20 -5.61
N TYR A 502 -9.59 14.74 -4.45
CA TYR A 502 -10.79 15.58 -4.34
C TYR A 502 -10.70 16.88 -5.15
N VAL A 503 -9.53 17.54 -5.14
CA VAL A 503 -9.35 18.79 -5.89
C VAL A 503 -9.21 18.51 -7.39
N THR A 504 -8.59 17.40 -7.76
CA THR A 504 -8.54 16.97 -9.17
C THR A 504 -9.94 16.64 -9.69
N TYR A 505 -10.80 16.00 -8.89
CA TYR A 505 -12.20 15.83 -9.26
C TYR A 505 -12.89 17.19 -9.46
N ALA A 506 -12.69 18.15 -8.56
CA ALA A 506 -13.24 19.50 -8.70
C ALA A 506 -12.79 20.20 -9.99
N ALA A 507 -11.49 20.14 -10.30
CA ALA A 507 -10.95 20.70 -11.53
C ALA A 507 -11.47 19.96 -12.77
N ALA A 508 -11.47 18.63 -12.77
CA ALA A 508 -11.97 17.82 -13.88
C ALA A 508 -13.47 18.07 -14.14
N PHE A 509 -14.27 18.22 -13.09
CA PHE A 509 -15.68 18.59 -13.18
C PHE A 509 -15.84 19.92 -13.93
N LEU A 510 -15.09 20.95 -13.53
CA LEU A 510 -15.15 22.25 -14.18
C LEU A 510 -14.64 22.21 -15.63
N VAL A 511 -13.59 21.43 -15.91
CA VAL A 511 -13.10 21.21 -17.28
C VAL A 511 -14.17 20.52 -18.12
N ASN A 512 -14.89 19.54 -17.59
CA ASN A 512 -15.99 18.90 -18.30
C ASN A 512 -17.10 19.88 -18.68
N LEU A 513 -17.41 20.87 -17.83
CA LEU A 513 -18.36 21.94 -18.17
C LEU A 513 -17.88 22.86 -19.31
N LEU A 514 -16.59 22.86 -19.65
CA LEU A 514 -16.06 23.64 -20.77
C LEU A 514 -16.32 23.00 -22.14
N LYS A 515 -16.68 21.71 -22.20
CA LYS A 515 -16.99 21.01 -23.45
C LYS A 515 -18.09 21.74 -24.23
N LYS A 516 -18.04 21.64 -25.57
CA LYS A 516 -18.97 22.34 -26.49
C LYS A 516 -20.43 22.05 -26.17
N GLU A 517 -20.71 20.80 -25.79
CA GLU A 517 -22.02 20.30 -25.38
C GLU A 517 -22.64 21.08 -24.21
N TYR A 518 -21.82 21.61 -23.29
CA TYR A 518 -22.28 22.35 -22.10
C TYR A 518 -22.06 23.86 -22.20
N SER A 519 -21.67 24.37 -23.38
CA SER A 519 -21.35 25.79 -23.59
C SER A 519 -22.48 26.75 -23.21
N TYR A 520 -23.73 26.30 -23.31
CA TYR A 520 -24.93 27.08 -22.95
C TYR A 520 -25.12 27.24 -21.43
N LEU A 521 -24.48 26.40 -20.61
CA LEU A 521 -24.60 26.43 -19.14
C LEU A 521 -23.71 27.50 -18.49
N LEU A 522 -22.68 27.99 -19.19
CA LEU A 522 -21.67 28.88 -18.63
C LEU A 522 -21.58 30.20 -19.39
N GLU A 523 -21.55 31.30 -18.63
CA GLU A 523 -21.19 32.60 -19.19
C GLU A 523 -19.72 32.64 -19.64
N PRO A 524 -19.37 33.41 -20.69
CA PRO A 524 -18.00 33.48 -21.19
C PRO A 524 -16.95 33.87 -20.12
N ALA A 525 -17.30 34.77 -19.20
CA ALA A 525 -16.41 35.18 -18.11
C ALA A 525 -16.11 34.04 -17.12
N MET A 526 -17.09 33.16 -16.88
CA MET A 526 -16.91 31.99 -16.02
C MET A 526 -16.00 30.96 -16.69
N ARG A 527 -16.14 30.74 -18.00
CA ARG A 527 -15.25 29.86 -18.77
C ARG A 527 -13.78 30.27 -18.64
N THR A 528 -13.48 31.56 -18.85
CA THR A 528 -12.13 32.10 -18.68
C THR A 528 -11.61 31.93 -17.24
N THR A 529 -12.48 32.12 -16.24
CA THR A 529 -12.13 31.94 -14.83
C THR A 529 -11.75 30.48 -14.54
N ILE A 530 -12.53 29.52 -15.03
CA ILE A 530 -12.25 28.08 -14.86
C ILE A 530 -10.90 27.73 -15.47
N VAL A 531 -10.64 28.11 -16.73
CA VAL A 531 -9.38 27.82 -17.42
C VAL A 531 -8.20 28.38 -16.65
N ARG A 532 -8.31 29.62 -16.15
CA ARG A 532 -7.26 30.27 -15.35
C ARG A 532 -6.97 29.51 -14.05
N GLU A 533 -7.99 29.20 -13.24
CA GLU A 533 -7.78 28.54 -11.95
C GLU A 533 -7.22 27.11 -12.11
N VAL A 534 -7.70 26.36 -13.11
CA VAL A 534 -7.20 25.01 -13.39
C VAL A 534 -5.73 25.05 -13.85
N ARG A 535 -5.33 26.02 -14.70
CA ARG A 535 -3.92 26.21 -15.08
C ARG A 535 -3.02 26.54 -13.89
N ARG A 536 -3.47 27.44 -13.01
CA ARG A 536 -2.74 27.77 -11.77
C ARG A 536 -2.52 26.53 -10.91
N LEU A 537 -3.57 25.71 -10.75
CA LEU A 537 -3.48 24.46 -10.01
C LEU A 537 -2.48 23.47 -10.65
N ILE A 538 -2.53 23.29 -11.97
CA ILE A 538 -1.60 22.43 -12.72
C ILE A 538 -0.16 22.89 -12.51
N GLY A 539 0.11 24.19 -12.66
CA GLY A 539 1.44 24.77 -12.47
C GLY A 539 1.99 24.50 -11.05
N ILE A 540 1.16 24.68 -10.03
CA ILE A 540 1.54 24.38 -8.63
C ILE A 540 1.80 22.89 -8.43
N TYR A 541 0.93 22.02 -8.95
CA TYR A 541 1.05 20.56 -8.79
C TYR A 541 2.29 19.98 -9.48
N LEU A 542 2.73 20.59 -10.57
CA LEU A 542 3.92 20.19 -11.33
C LEU A 542 5.20 20.91 -10.84
N SER A 543 5.10 21.85 -9.90
CA SER A 543 6.27 22.56 -9.37
C SER A 543 7.13 21.66 -8.49
N LYS A 544 8.44 21.92 -8.45
CA LYS A 544 9.38 21.18 -7.57
C LYS A 544 9.16 21.43 -6.08
N GLU A 545 8.44 22.50 -5.74
CA GLU A 545 8.13 22.85 -4.36
C GLU A 545 7.09 21.87 -3.80
N VAL A 546 6.16 21.43 -4.64
CA VAL A 546 5.06 20.52 -4.28
C VAL A 546 5.34 19.06 -4.68
N ALA A 547 5.83 18.82 -5.90
CA ALA A 547 6.12 17.48 -6.40
C ALA A 547 7.53 17.01 -6.00
N LEU A 548 7.62 15.83 -5.38
CA LEU A 548 8.90 15.19 -5.05
C LEU A 548 9.55 14.55 -6.27
N ASP A 549 8.74 13.89 -7.08
CA ASP A 549 9.13 13.10 -8.24
C ASP A 549 7.92 12.92 -9.17
N ARG A 550 8.13 12.32 -10.35
CA ARG A 550 7.07 12.10 -11.35
C ARG A 550 5.92 11.22 -10.85
N ALA A 551 6.19 10.33 -9.91
CA ALA A 551 5.22 9.39 -9.32
C ALA A 551 4.62 9.90 -8.00
N HIS A 552 4.93 11.14 -7.60
CA HIS A 552 4.29 11.78 -6.46
C HIS A 552 2.86 12.21 -6.85
N ALA A 553 1.90 11.99 -5.95
CA ALA A 553 0.48 12.30 -6.17
C ALA A 553 0.22 13.65 -6.88
N PRO A 554 0.71 14.81 -6.39
CA PRO A 554 0.50 16.09 -7.09
C PRO A 554 0.94 16.07 -8.55
N ALA A 555 2.09 15.44 -8.87
CA ALA A 555 2.59 15.40 -10.24
C ALA A 555 1.69 14.53 -11.15
N VAL A 556 1.22 13.38 -10.66
CA VAL A 556 0.28 12.51 -11.38
C VAL A 556 -1.03 13.27 -11.66
N HIS A 557 -1.60 13.88 -10.63
CA HIS A 557 -2.82 14.67 -10.74
C HIS A 557 -2.68 15.90 -11.65
N GLY A 558 -1.54 16.59 -11.61
CA GLY A 558 -1.26 17.75 -12.46
C GLY A 558 -1.17 17.38 -13.94
N ARG A 559 -0.50 16.27 -14.27
CA ARG A 559 -0.43 15.77 -15.66
C ARG A 559 -1.78 15.32 -16.19
N PHE A 560 -2.56 14.61 -15.38
CA PHE A 560 -3.93 14.25 -15.74
C PHE A 560 -4.75 15.49 -16.12
N LEU A 561 -4.72 16.53 -15.28
CA LEU A 561 -5.46 17.76 -15.52
C LEU A 561 -4.96 18.52 -16.76
N ALA A 562 -3.65 18.53 -17.01
CA ALA A 562 -3.09 19.14 -18.21
C ALA A 562 -3.63 18.47 -19.48
N VAL A 563 -3.52 17.14 -19.55
CA VAL A 563 -4.05 16.35 -20.70
C VAL A 563 -5.56 16.53 -20.84
N HIS A 564 -6.31 16.55 -19.73
CA HIS A 564 -7.75 16.72 -19.75
C HIS A 564 -8.17 18.12 -20.23
N LEU A 565 -7.47 19.17 -19.77
CA LEU A 565 -7.73 20.55 -20.19
C LEU A 565 -7.42 20.76 -21.68
N ASP A 566 -6.29 20.25 -22.17
CA ASP A 566 -5.86 20.41 -23.56
C ASP A 566 -6.81 19.70 -24.55
N ARG A 567 -7.48 18.62 -24.13
CA ARG A 567 -8.49 17.93 -24.94
C ARG A 567 -9.80 18.70 -25.08
N VAL A 568 -10.11 19.58 -24.14
CA VAL A 568 -11.40 20.27 -24.07
C VAL A 568 -11.31 21.71 -24.57
N VAL A 569 -10.20 22.39 -24.31
CA VAL A 569 -10.03 23.82 -24.61
C VAL A 569 -9.34 24.01 -25.95
N ASP A 570 -10.05 24.61 -26.92
CA ASP A 570 -9.49 24.97 -28.22
C ASP A 570 -8.36 26.01 -28.08
N ALA A 571 -7.36 25.99 -28.97
CA ALA A 571 -6.17 26.86 -28.92
C ALA A 571 -6.49 28.37 -28.84
N ASP A 572 -7.62 28.82 -29.39
CA ASP A 572 -8.07 30.22 -29.33
C ASP A 572 -8.59 30.65 -27.94
N GLU A 573 -9.13 29.72 -27.15
CA GLU A 573 -9.57 29.96 -25.77
C GLU A 573 -8.37 29.90 -24.81
N VAL A 574 -7.36 29.10 -25.17
CA VAL A 574 -6.02 29.11 -24.56
C VAL A 574 -5.34 30.47 -24.72
N ALA A 575 -5.27 31.00 -25.95
CA ALA A 575 -4.61 32.26 -26.26
C ALA A 575 -5.28 33.50 -25.64
N ARG A 576 -6.60 33.46 -25.42
CA ARG A 576 -7.37 34.54 -24.75
C ARG A 576 -7.19 34.59 -23.24
N THR A 577 -6.67 33.52 -22.64
CA THR A 577 -6.44 33.44 -21.21
C THR A 577 -4.95 33.71 -20.95
N PRO A 578 -4.58 34.80 -20.24
CA PRO A 578 -3.17 35.15 -20.06
C PRO A 578 -2.39 34.00 -19.42
N SER A 579 -1.27 33.63 -20.03
CA SER A 579 -0.27 32.74 -19.44
C SER A 579 0.36 33.45 -18.26
N LEU A 580 0.21 32.91 -17.05
CA LEU A 580 0.83 33.49 -15.85
C LEU A 580 2.32 33.09 -15.83
N THR A 581 3.19 34.05 -15.53
CA THR A 581 4.59 33.75 -15.21
C THR A 581 4.66 33.13 -13.80
N LEU A 582 5.61 32.23 -13.58
CA LEU A 582 5.84 31.60 -12.27
C LEU A 582 6.05 32.62 -11.13
N GLU A 583 6.45 33.85 -11.46
CA GLU A 583 6.64 34.98 -10.54
C GLU A 583 5.33 35.55 -9.94
N GLU A 584 4.16 35.28 -10.54
CA GLU A 584 2.86 35.74 -10.02
C GLU A 584 2.21 34.74 -9.03
N LEU A 585 2.84 33.59 -8.81
CA LEU A 585 2.42 32.61 -7.79
C LEU A 585 3.04 33.01 -6.44
N PRO A 586 2.26 33.05 -5.33
CA PRO A 586 2.82 33.33 -4.02
C PRO A 586 3.84 32.24 -3.66
N LEU A 587 5.12 32.60 -3.56
CA LEU A 587 6.19 31.67 -3.21
C LEU A 587 5.90 31.06 -1.82
N PRO A 588 6.02 29.74 -1.65
CA PRO A 588 5.95 29.14 -0.32
C PRO A 588 7.13 29.67 0.52
N PRO A 589 6.98 29.74 1.85
CA PRO A 589 8.09 30.12 2.73
C PRO A 589 9.28 29.18 2.52
N ASP A 590 10.49 29.75 2.51
CA ASP A 590 11.80 29.10 2.34
C ASP A 590 12.01 27.97 3.38
N ILE A 591 11.44 26.79 3.12
CA ILE A 591 11.47 25.66 4.07
C ILE A 591 12.22 24.45 3.51
N TRP A 592 12.58 24.44 2.23
CA TRP A 592 13.25 23.32 1.58
C TRP A 592 14.45 23.82 0.76
N ASP A 593 15.64 23.29 1.04
CA ASP A 593 16.86 23.59 0.28
C ASP A 593 16.60 23.41 -1.23
N PHE A 594 16.94 24.46 -1.99
CA PHE A 594 16.75 24.57 -3.43
C PHE A 594 17.47 23.43 -4.16
N ALA A 595 16.71 22.55 -4.80
CA ALA A 595 17.24 21.71 -5.89
C ALA A 595 16.98 22.45 -7.21
N GLU A 596 18.01 22.51 -8.07
CA GLU A 596 17.98 23.17 -9.38
C GLU A 596 16.78 22.75 -10.24
N PRO A 597 16.35 23.57 -11.24
CA PRO A 597 15.16 23.36 -12.08
C PRO A 597 15.09 22.00 -12.80
N PHE A 598 13.89 21.57 -13.20
CA PHE A 598 13.68 20.37 -14.03
C PHE A 598 13.45 21.00 -15.40
N ASP A 599 14.28 20.64 -16.37
CA ASP A 599 14.15 21.18 -17.72
C ASP A 599 12.75 20.88 -18.25
N LEU A 600 12.00 21.96 -18.50
CA LEU A 600 10.65 21.93 -19.06
C LEU A 600 10.63 21.36 -20.49
N GLU A 601 11.79 21.29 -21.16
CA GLU A 601 11.90 20.73 -22.53
C GLU A 601 11.87 19.20 -22.57
N GLU A 602 12.25 18.51 -21.49
CA GLU A 602 12.21 17.04 -21.43
C GLU A 602 10.81 16.49 -21.08
N ALA A 603 9.87 17.37 -20.68
CA ALA A 603 8.47 17.03 -20.43
C ALA A 603 7.62 16.95 -21.72
N ALA A 604 8.12 17.48 -22.84
CA ALA A 604 7.37 17.63 -24.09
C ALA A 604 7.74 16.60 -25.18
N LEU A 605 8.81 15.81 -25.01
CA LEU A 605 9.34 14.94 -26.08
C LEU A 605 9.37 13.48 -25.65
N GLY A 606 8.17 12.89 -25.50
CA GLY A 606 8.02 11.45 -25.27
C GLY A 606 6.75 10.83 -25.87
N GLY A 607 5.93 11.59 -26.59
CA GLY A 607 4.71 11.10 -27.22
C GLY A 607 4.55 11.70 -28.60
N GLY A 608 4.95 10.95 -29.64
CA GLY A 608 4.61 11.29 -31.00
C GLY A 608 3.09 11.40 -31.15
N ALA A 609 2.64 12.59 -31.53
CA ALA A 609 1.27 12.85 -31.95
C ALA A 609 1.04 12.12 -33.28
N ASP A 610 0.53 10.88 -33.26
CA ASP A 610 -0.03 10.24 -34.47
C ASP A 610 -0.82 8.94 -34.22
N HIS A 611 -1.45 8.76 -33.06
CA HIS A 611 -2.43 7.68 -32.89
C HIS A 611 -3.70 8.13 -32.16
N PRO A 612 -4.89 8.03 -32.78
CA PRO A 612 -6.15 8.29 -32.11
C PRO A 612 -6.36 7.23 -31.02
N VAL A 613 -6.39 7.68 -29.76
CA VAL A 613 -6.61 6.84 -28.58
C VAL A 613 -8.07 6.38 -28.55
N GLN A 614 -8.33 5.10 -28.78
CA GLN A 614 -9.60 4.45 -28.44
C GLN A 614 -9.54 3.91 -27.00
N MET A 615 -10.33 4.51 -26.11
CA MET A 615 -10.55 4.00 -24.74
C MET A 615 -11.27 2.63 -24.82
N PHE A 616 -10.58 1.54 -24.49
CA PHE A 616 -11.22 0.24 -24.30
C PHE A 616 -11.78 0.15 -22.86
N ASN A 617 -13.10 0.25 -22.75
CA ASN A 617 -13.89 0.02 -21.53
C ASN A 617 -13.73 -1.44 -21.05
N GLY A 618 -12.97 -1.64 -19.97
CA GLY A 618 -12.72 -2.96 -19.39
C GLY A 618 -12.87 -2.99 -17.87
N GLY A 619 -14.10 -2.83 -17.37
CA GLY A 619 -14.43 -3.04 -15.96
C GLY A 619 -15.94 -3.09 -15.75
N ALA A 620 -16.43 -4.21 -15.20
CA ALA A 620 -17.85 -4.57 -15.10
C ALA A 620 -18.73 -3.41 -14.56
N GLY A 621 -19.52 -2.82 -15.46
CA GLY A 621 -20.52 -1.79 -15.16
C GLY A 621 -20.25 -0.39 -15.72
N GLY A 622 -19.22 -0.20 -16.57
CA GLY A 622 -19.04 1.00 -17.36
C GLY A 622 -20.01 1.08 -18.53
N ASP A 623 -21.30 1.28 -18.25
CA ASP A 623 -22.24 1.67 -19.28
C ASP A 623 -21.87 3.07 -19.79
N MET A 624 -21.69 3.17 -21.11
CA MET A 624 -21.55 4.43 -21.85
C MET A 624 -22.87 5.22 -21.77
N PHE A 625 -23.08 5.99 -20.71
CA PHE A 625 -24.21 6.91 -20.61
C PHE A 625 -23.75 8.37 -20.60
N GLU A 626 -24.56 9.26 -21.18
CA GLU A 626 -24.36 10.71 -21.11
C GLU A 626 -24.25 11.19 -19.66
N GLY A 627 -23.29 12.10 -19.41
CA GLY A 627 -23.07 12.72 -18.11
C GLY A 627 -22.17 11.94 -17.15
N ALA A 628 -21.78 10.71 -17.47
CA ALA A 628 -20.93 9.85 -16.63
C ALA A 628 -19.63 10.55 -16.18
N GLU A 629 -19.09 11.47 -16.98
CA GLU A 629 -17.88 12.24 -16.66
C GLU A 629 -18.01 13.16 -15.43
N PHE A 630 -19.23 13.42 -14.96
CA PHE A 630 -19.49 14.20 -13.74
C PHE A 630 -19.61 13.33 -12.49
N CYS A 631 -19.71 12.00 -12.65
CA CYS A 631 -19.74 11.07 -11.56
C CYS A 631 -18.34 10.88 -10.96
N PHE A 632 -18.23 10.99 -9.63
CA PHE A 632 -16.96 10.79 -8.94
C PHE A 632 -16.34 9.41 -9.20
N GLY A 633 -17.17 8.35 -9.17
CA GLY A 633 -16.69 6.98 -9.40
C GLY A 633 -16.11 6.78 -10.80
N GLN A 634 -16.76 7.37 -11.83
CA GLN A 634 -16.26 7.32 -13.20
C GLN A 634 -14.96 8.12 -13.34
N PHE A 635 -14.87 9.30 -12.72
CA PHE A 635 -13.63 10.09 -12.69
C PHE A 635 -12.45 9.28 -12.13
N VAL A 636 -12.65 8.51 -11.05
CA VAL A 636 -11.60 7.63 -10.50
C VAL A 636 -11.20 6.54 -11.51
N SER A 637 -12.16 5.98 -12.25
CA SER A 637 -11.88 5.04 -13.33
C SER A 637 -11.11 5.69 -14.48
N ASP A 638 -11.44 6.92 -14.87
CA ASP A 638 -10.76 7.64 -15.96
C ASP A 638 -9.32 8.00 -15.59
N MET A 639 -9.09 8.44 -14.35
CA MET A 639 -7.74 8.60 -13.77
C MET A 639 -6.94 7.30 -13.84
N SER A 640 -7.60 6.17 -13.60
CA SER A 640 -6.96 4.84 -13.67
C SER A 640 -6.56 4.46 -15.09
N ALA A 641 -7.38 4.80 -16.09
CA ALA A 641 -7.22 4.42 -17.48
C ALA A 641 -6.24 5.33 -18.26
N LEU A 642 -6.19 6.62 -17.94
CA LEU A 642 -5.31 7.59 -18.61
C LEU A 642 -3.82 7.25 -18.43
N ASP A 643 -3.45 6.67 -17.30
CA ASP A 643 -2.09 6.19 -17.04
C ASP A 643 -1.71 4.93 -17.85
N GLU A 644 -2.68 4.15 -18.34
CA GLU A 644 -2.40 2.98 -19.18
C GLU A 644 -2.00 3.37 -20.62
N VAL A 645 -2.56 4.48 -21.13
CA VAL A 645 -2.33 4.97 -22.49
C VAL A 645 -1.06 5.83 -22.58
N ALA A 646 -0.73 6.59 -21.53
CA ALA A 646 0.49 7.38 -21.48
C ALA A 646 1.77 6.51 -21.40
N TYR A 647 1.63 5.23 -21.02
CA TYR A 647 2.73 4.27 -20.92
C TYR A 647 2.31 2.86 -21.42
N PRO A 648 2.37 2.59 -22.74
CA PRO A 648 2.17 1.25 -23.27
C PRO A 648 3.29 0.35 -22.79
N GLY A 649 3.01 -0.44 -21.75
CA GLY A 649 3.90 -1.48 -21.22
C GLY A 649 5.22 -0.96 -20.65
N ALA A 650 5.46 -1.20 -19.36
CA ALA A 650 6.83 -1.52 -18.98
C ALA A 650 7.32 -2.60 -19.94
N LEU A 651 8.48 -2.35 -20.54
CA LEU A 651 9.28 -3.35 -21.22
C LEU A 651 9.19 -4.67 -20.44
N GLY A 652 9.06 -5.79 -21.15
CA GLY A 652 8.91 -7.10 -20.54
C GLY A 652 10.04 -7.43 -19.55
N PRO A 653 10.01 -8.60 -18.90
CA PRO A 653 10.95 -8.97 -17.83
C PRO A 653 12.46 -9.02 -18.20
N GLY A 654 12.88 -8.46 -19.34
CA GLY A 654 14.24 -8.43 -19.86
C GLY A 654 14.94 -7.06 -19.89
N ASP A 655 14.31 -5.95 -19.49
CA ASP A 655 14.92 -4.60 -19.60
C ASP A 655 15.27 -3.94 -18.26
N LEU A 656 15.70 -4.76 -17.30
CA LEU A 656 16.77 -4.28 -16.42
C LEU A 656 18.06 -4.31 -17.25
N PRO A 657 18.99 -3.35 -17.12
CA PRO A 657 20.37 -3.54 -17.58
C PRO A 657 21.05 -4.54 -16.63
N LEU A 658 20.54 -5.76 -16.61
CA LEU A 658 21.15 -6.94 -16.06
C LEU A 658 21.49 -7.78 -17.28
N ASP A 659 22.66 -7.52 -17.82
CA ASP A 659 23.29 -8.38 -18.81
C ASP A 659 23.45 -9.78 -18.20
N GLU A 660 22.48 -10.66 -18.48
CA GLU A 660 22.37 -12.05 -17.98
C GLU A 660 23.54 -12.96 -18.42
N ARG A 661 24.56 -12.42 -19.10
CA ARG A 661 25.70 -13.20 -19.63
C ARG A 661 27.02 -13.02 -18.90
N THR A 662 27.11 -12.22 -17.84
CA THR A 662 28.41 -11.94 -17.17
C THR A 662 28.69 -12.76 -15.92
N TRP A 663 27.77 -13.61 -15.44
CA TRP A 663 27.91 -14.28 -14.13
C TRP A 663 28.80 -15.54 -14.11
N TRP A 664 29.34 -15.97 -15.25
CA TRP A 664 30.17 -17.16 -15.34
C TRP A 664 31.60 -16.92 -15.82
N ASN A 665 32.25 -15.81 -15.41
CA ASN A 665 33.70 -15.71 -15.50
C ASN A 665 34.30 -14.80 -14.40
N GLY A 666 35.07 -15.43 -13.50
CA GLY A 666 36.23 -14.83 -12.84
C GLY A 666 35.99 -13.75 -11.78
N SER A 667 36.19 -14.12 -10.51
CA SER A 667 36.44 -13.24 -9.35
C SER A 667 35.36 -12.19 -9.07
N GLY A 668 34.29 -12.60 -8.37
CA GLY A 668 33.51 -11.66 -7.57
C GLY A 668 34.41 -10.95 -6.55
N PRO A 669 34.09 -9.69 -6.16
CA PRO A 669 34.80 -9.03 -5.08
C PRO A 669 34.74 -9.93 -3.83
N PRO A 670 35.82 -9.98 -3.02
CA PRO A 670 35.87 -10.87 -1.87
C PRO A 670 34.67 -10.57 -0.95
N PRO A 671 34.18 -11.59 -0.21
CA PRO A 671 33.18 -11.34 0.81
C PRO A 671 33.69 -10.21 1.69
N LEU A 672 32.90 -9.14 1.85
CA LEU A 672 33.16 -8.17 2.90
C LEU A 672 33.13 -8.97 4.20
N VAL A 673 34.33 -9.16 4.77
CA VAL A 673 34.48 -9.64 6.13
C VAL A 673 33.77 -8.60 6.97
N PHE A 674 32.56 -8.94 7.41
CA PHE A 674 31.85 -8.17 8.41
C PHE A 674 32.74 -8.15 9.64
N ASP A 675 33.33 -7.00 9.91
CA ASP A 675 34.02 -6.78 11.15
C ASP A 675 32.96 -6.66 12.25
N GLN A 676 32.67 -7.79 12.91
CA GLN A 676 31.83 -7.81 14.10
C GLN A 676 32.41 -6.93 15.22
N SER A 677 33.70 -6.57 15.18
CA SER A 677 34.32 -5.68 16.16
C SER A 677 34.07 -4.19 15.92
N ALA A 678 33.57 -3.80 14.73
CA ALA A 678 33.09 -2.43 14.48
C ALA A 678 31.71 -2.16 15.10
N PHE A 679 31.02 -3.22 15.52
CA PHE A 679 29.96 -3.16 16.52
C PHE A 679 30.54 -3.57 17.87
N ASP A 680 31.28 -2.65 18.49
CA ASP A 680 31.27 -2.65 19.94
C ASP A 680 29.80 -2.51 20.33
N LEU A 681 29.20 -3.62 20.77
CA LEU A 681 27.89 -3.65 21.42
C LEU A 681 27.83 -2.68 22.62
N ALA A 682 28.99 -2.15 23.03
CA ALA A 682 29.21 -1.06 23.97
C ALA A 682 29.20 0.36 23.38
N THR A 683 29.30 0.60 22.07
CA THR A 683 29.00 1.92 21.47
C THR A 683 27.50 2.09 21.16
N PHE A 684 26.79 0.96 21.09
CA PHE A 684 25.35 0.88 21.34
C PHE A 684 25.02 0.73 22.84
N ALA A 685 26.00 0.95 23.75
CA ALA A 685 25.67 1.33 25.12
C ALA A 685 25.07 2.72 25.04
N MET A 686 23.77 2.72 24.79
CA MET A 686 22.87 3.77 25.22
C MET A 686 23.30 4.15 26.63
N ASP A 687 23.58 5.43 26.84
CA ASP A 687 23.74 6.02 28.15
C ASP A 687 22.70 5.38 29.09
N ASP A 688 23.16 4.70 30.14
CA ASP A 688 22.34 3.85 31.04
C ASP A 688 21.17 4.62 31.69
N SER A 689 21.13 5.95 31.50
CA SER A 689 19.98 6.83 31.75
C SER A 689 18.70 6.45 30.98
N TRP A 690 18.78 5.80 29.82
CA TRP A 690 17.62 5.47 28.97
C TRP A 690 16.96 4.11 29.28
N LEU A 691 17.72 3.13 29.79
CA LEU A 691 17.19 1.81 30.19
C LEU A 691 16.57 1.84 31.59
N GLN A 692 17.05 2.69 32.50
CA GLN A 692 16.46 2.81 33.84
C GLN A 692 15.10 3.50 33.84
N ALA A 693 14.80 4.37 32.87
CA ALA A 693 13.46 4.96 32.72
C ALA A 693 12.40 3.96 32.19
N ALA A 694 12.83 2.83 31.61
CA ALA A 694 11.93 1.77 31.13
C ALA A 694 11.68 0.66 32.18
N LEU A 695 12.40 0.69 33.32
CA LEU A 695 12.31 -0.32 34.38
C LEU A 695 12.17 0.25 35.80
N GLY A 696 11.88 1.54 35.96
CA GLY A 696 11.71 2.17 37.27
C GLY A 696 10.55 3.16 37.32
N ASP A 697 9.33 2.65 37.53
CA ASP A 697 8.37 3.26 38.47
C ASP A 697 7.25 2.26 38.81
N ASP A 698 7.60 1.20 39.53
CA ASP A 698 6.65 0.36 40.26
C ASP A 698 7.31 -0.05 41.58
N SER A 699 7.57 0.91 42.48
CA SER A 699 7.63 0.70 43.94
C SER A 699 7.99 1.98 44.72
N ALA A 700 6.95 2.72 45.16
CA ALA A 700 6.84 3.54 46.38
C ALA A 700 5.79 4.64 46.06
N THR A 701 4.62 4.78 46.69
CA THR A 701 4.20 4.59 48.08
C THR A 701 2.67 4.68 48.09
N ILE A 702 1.99 3.76 48.81
CA ILE A 702 0.58 3.77 49.29
C ILE A 702 -0.51 4.29 48.34
#